data_AF-A0A1G1ZDI6-F1
#
_entry.id   AF-A0A1G1ZDI6-F1
#
_cell.length_a   1.000
_cell.length_b   1.000
_cell.length_c   1.000
_cell.angle_alpha   90.00
_cell.angle_beta   90.00
_cell.angle_gamma   90.00
#
_symmetry.space_group_name_H-M   'P 1'
#
loop_
_entity.id
_entity.type
_entity.pdbx_description
1 polymer ?
#
loop_
_entity_poly.entity_id
_entity_poly.type
_entity_poly.pdbx_seq_one_letter_code
_entity_poly.pdbx_strand_id
1 'polypeptide(L)'
;MSNLSKKNINAVLHDIKHPKKGPRAIKEISRGRPIDKSKPQVKLTLVWVAICAVIVLSGYGLYVSGVTSTIAESMRGWGNDRWDSASGDPLLSSDAVLKLPKFFGDIKNVLTAIREISGSVRDLNSRGLVLVMSGTGGDEFLDILKRIHRNLAILNNIGFDVGGQIPTFISKQNSDVGNFLSDAKELERGLGAIIGFLDVPEDRRVILFFQNHSEIRPTGGFIGSYGEVVLGKGSVKSIKVDDIYTPDRDSLYKIVPPKQLQSITAGWGARDANWFFDFPTSAEKVLELLEASEMYVNDGVKFDGAVALNANVVSDILRIIGPIYVPEYDVTLTSENFLFAVRDEVEAARSANPKENPKQILALIAPTIIERVQALNDDAKADLVVSLMNRAFNKDLQVYFRDSELQEFVAGTPFSGSVYEFPGVFNGDYLAVVDSNIAGGKTDIFVEQSITLDSEITSDSKVKDSLIIERQHAGDNEEEELYRKVNQNFIKIFTPPDTVLGSAVGITPKTVVPRVDYGSDYSVDPVLSAIESTLTAFDELDLESYVESGKKVFAGWFSTSPGETRKLELTYERGGLFVGNGAKYQFVFDKQSGVKSSLNYKVTAPDGYLWRENGSNVFSYSGNSIPARLVLNLTLVNQE
;
A
#
# COMPACT_ATOMS: atom_id res chain seq x y z
N MET A 1 16.69 55.39 -38.46
CA MET A 1 16.05 55.42 -39.80
C MET A 1 15.60 54.01 -40.17
N SER A 2 14.54 53.90 -40.99
CA SER A 2 14.04 52.71 -41.73
C SER A 2 13.73 51.39 -40.98
N ASN A 3 12.46 50.97 -41.14
CA ASN A 3 11.93 49.62 -40.88
C ASN A 3 12.46 48.55 -41.88
N LEU A 4 12.30 47.27 -41.52
CA LEU A 4 11.73 46.12 -42.29
C LEU A 4 12.10 44.82 -41.51
N SER A 5 11.27 43.85 -41.08
CA SER A 5 9.96 43.29 -41.47
C SER A 5 10.02 41.93 -42.21
N LYS A 6 9.72 40.85 -41.44
CA LYS A 6 8.96 39.62 -41.80
C LYS A 6 9.61 38.42 -42.54
N LYS A 7 9.43 37.26 -41.88
CA LYS A 7 8.97 35.92 -42.36
C LYS A 7 9.89 35.02 -43.22
N ASN A 8 10.50 34.02 -42.56
CA ASN A 8 10.07 32.60 -42.45
C ASN A 8 9.82 31.72 -43.72
N ILE A 9 10.11 30.41 -43.57
CA ILE A 9 9.69 29.22 -44.39
C ILE A 9 10.58 28.81 -45.59
N ASN A 10 11.52 27.85 -45.40
CA ASN A 10 11.43 26.47 -45.94
C ASN A 10 12.69 25.58 -45.79
N ALA A 11 12.43 24.27 -45.63
CA ALA A 11 13.21 23.10 -46.09
C ALA A 11 14.70 22.92 -45.71
N VAL A 12 14.96 21.92 -44.84
CA VAL A 12 16.06 20.96 -45.03
C VAL A 12 15.50 19.55 -44.81
N LEU A 13 15.23 18.84 -45.93
CA LEU A 13 14.86 17.42 -45.98
C LEU A 13 15.74 16.73 -47.03
N HIS A 14 16.64 15.85 -46.57
CA HIS A 14 17.39 14.77 -47.25
C HIS A 14 18.46 14.32 -46.23
N ASP A 15 18.86 13.06 -46.05
CA ASP A 15 18.83 11.92 -46.96
C ASP A 15 18.99 10.60 -46.15
N ILE A 16 18.04 9.65 -46.16
CA ILE A 16 18.30 8.22 -45.84
C ILE A 16 17.54 7.33 -46.83
N LYS A 17 18.24 6.30 -47.32
CA LYS A 17 17.97 5.60 -48.60
C LYS A 17 17.01 4.41 -48.48
N HIS A 18 16.30 4.15 -49.57
CA HIS A 18 15.49 2.94 -49.78
C HIS A 18 16.30 1.63 -49.82
N PRO A 19 15.78 0.53 -49.25
CA PRO A 19 16.05 -0.84 -49.69
C PRO A 19 15.10 -1.27 -50.84
N LYS A 20 15.56 -2.19 -51.69
CA LYS A 20 14.86 -2.64 -52.91
C LYS A 20 13.78 -3.68 -52.61
N LYS A 21 12.70 -3.69 -53.42
CA LYS A 21 11.68 -4.77 -53.43
C LYS A 21 12.24 -6.07 -54.02
N GLY A 22 11.86 -7.19 -53.42
CA GLY A 22 11.94 -8.55 -53.97
C GLY A 22 10.80 -9.41 -53.39
N PRO A 23 10.21 -10.36 -54.13
CA PRO A 23 8.92 -10.94 -53.77
C PRO A 23 9.03 -12.06 -52.73
N ARG A 24 8.21 -12.00 -51.67
CA ARG A 24 7.82 -13.16 -50.85
C ARG A 24 6.31 -13.20 -50.69
N ALA A 25 5.79 -14.42 -50.56
CA ALA A 25 4.39 -14.74 -50.81
C ALA A 25 3.42 -14.02 -49.86
N ILE A 26 2.36 -13.45 -50.44
CA ILE A 26 1.19 -13.00 -49.70
C ILE A 26 0.45 -14.25 -49.23
N LYS A 27 0.54 -14.57 -47.93
CA LYS A 27 -0.49 -15.39 -47.28
C LYS A 27 -1.71 -14.50 -47.09
N GLU A 28 -2.89 -14.99 -47.47
CA GLU A 28 -4.14 -14.27 -47.30
C GLU A 28 -4.39 -13.99 -45.82
N ILE A 29 -4.31 -12.71 -45.43
CA ILE A 29 -4.87 -12.25 -44.15
C ILE A 29 -6.38 -12.32 -44.31
N SER A 30 -7.03 -13.13 -43.47
CA SER A 30 -8.47 -13.30 -43.49
C SER A 30 -9.17 -11.96 -43.25
N ARG A 31 -10.26 -11.72 -43.99
CA ARG A 31 -11.06 -10.49 -43.85
C ARG A 31 -11.58 -10.40 -42.42
N GLY A 32 -11.11 -9.40 -41.67
CA GLY A 32 -11.65 -9.06 -40.36
C GLY A 32 -13.16 -8.85 -40.48
N ARG A 33 -13.93 -9.48 -39.59
CA ARG A 33 -15.39 -9.28 -39.53
C ARG A 33 -15.69 -7.83 -39.12
N PRO A 34 -16.78 -7.22 -39.59
CA PRO A 34 -17.28 -5.99 -39.02
C PRO A 34 -17.54 -6.18 -37.53
N ILE A 35 -17.06 -5.27 -36.69
CA ILE A 35 -17.37 -5.25 -35.26
C ILE A 35 -18.85 -4.93 -35.11
N ASP A 36 -19.61 -5.89 -34.61
CA ASP A 36 -21.03 -5.75 -34.31
C ASP A 36 -21.24 -4.75 -33.15
N LYS A 37 -21.81 -3.58 -33.48
CA LYS A 37 -22.07 -2.50 -32.51
C LYS A 37 -23.38 -2.67 -31.71
N SER A 38 -24.04 -3.83 -31.78
CA SER A 38 -25.37 -4.05 -31.17
C SER A 38 -25.35 -4.74 -29.80
N LYS A 39 -24.18 -4.92 -29.17
CA LYS A 39 -24.07 -5.55 -27.84
C LYS A 39 -23.72 -4.55 -26.73
N PRO A 40 -24.38 -4.62 -25.55
CA PRO A 40 -24.14 -3.70 -24.45
C PRO A 40 -22.75 -3.90 -23.82
N GLN A 41 -22.23 -2.79 -23.32
CA GLN A 41 -20.86 -2.53 -22.90
C GLN A 41 -20.26 -3.50 -21.87
N VAL A 42 -19.07 -3.98 -22.22
CA VAL A 42 -17.86 -4.25 -21.39
C VAL A 42 -17.95 -3.82 -19.91
N LYS A 43 -17.59 -4.73 -18.98
CA LYS A 43 -17.34 -4.45 -17.55
C LYS A 43 -16.13 -5.22 -17.02
N LEU A 44 -15.32 -4.58 -16.16
CA LEU A 44 -13.94 -4.96 -15.81
C LEU A 44 -13.73 -5.12 -14.27
N THR A 45 -12.48 -5.22 -13.76
CA THR A 45 -12.01 -5.73 -12.43
C THR A 45 -11.42 -4.59 -11.54
N LEU A 46 -11.46 -4.50 -10.18
CA LEU A 46 -11.76 -5.40 -9.03
C LEU A 46 -12.47 -4.65 -7.85
N VAL A 47 -13.60 -5.10 -7.31
CA VAL A 47 -13.80 -5.93 -6.07
C VAL A 47 -13.22 -5.47 -4.70
N TRP A 48 -12.20 -4.61 -4.63
CA TRP A 48 -11.32 -4.64 -3.43
C TRP A 48 -11.81 -4.01 -2.13
N VAL A 49 -12.54 -2.89 -2.13
CA VAL A 49 -12.98 -2.27 -0.86
C VAL A 49 -13.87 -3.23 -0.06
N ALA A 50 -14.78 -3.89 -0.77
CA ALA A 50 -15.65 -4.90 -0.19
C ALA A 50 -14.91 -6.21 0.13
N ILE A 51 -13.91 -6.62 -0.65
CA ILE A 51 -13.04 -7.72 -0.25
C ILE A 51 -12.16 -7.37 0.96
N CYS A 52 -11.68 -6.14 1.14
CA CYS A 52 -10.98 -5.72 2.36
C CYS A 52 -11.88 -5.87 3.59
N ALA A 53 -13.17 -5.50 3.47
CA ALA A 53 -14.17 -5.77 4.50
C ALA A 53 -14.33 -7.27 4.76
N VAL A 54 -14.48 -8.09 3.70
CA VAL A 54 -14.54 -9.56 3.80
C VAL A 54 -13.27 -10.13 4.46
N ILE A 55 -12.08 -9.69 4.04
CA ILE A 55 -10.76 -10.06 4.53
C ILE A 55 -10.65 -9.89 6.04
N VAL A 56 -10.94 -8.69 6.53
CA VAL A 56 -10.85 -8.36 7.96
C VAL A 56 -11.86 -9.22 8.74
N LEU A 57 -13.07 -9.42 8.19
CA LEU A 57 -14.13 -10.24 8.77
C LEU A 57 -13.85 -11.74 8.79
N SER A 58 -13.26 -12.30 7.73
CA SER A 58 -12.95 -13.73 7.60
C SER A 58 -11.79 -14.11 8.51
N GLY A 59 -10.74 -13.28 8.55
CA GLY A 59 -9.62 -13.44 9.49
C GLY A 59 -10.07 -13.36 10.95
N TYR A 60 -10.90 -12.36 11.27
CA TYR A 60 -11.50 -12.25 12.61
C TYR A 60 -12.46 -13.42 12.91
N GLY A 61 -13.23 -13.91 11.94
CA GLY A 61 -14.11 -15.06 12.12
C GLY A 61 -13.37 -16.35 12.47
N LEU A 62 -12.17 -16.56 11.93
CA LEU A 62 -11.27 -17.65 12.31
C LEU A 62 -10.77 -17.47 13.75
N TYR A 63 -10.34 -16.25 14.12
CA TYR A 63 -9.93 -15.91 15.49
C TYR A 63 -11.06 -16.11 16.51
N VAL A 64 -12.28 -15.60 16.22
CA VAL A 64 -13.50 -15.85 16.99
C VAL A 64 -13.72 -17.35 17.16
N SER A 65 -13.62 -18.14 16.09
CA SER A 65 -13.86 -19.59 16.19
C SER A 65 -12.93 -20.27 17.22
N GLY A 66 -11.64 -19.89 17.24
CA GLY A 66 -10.68 -20.36 18.25
C GLY A 66 -11.06 -19.94 19.68
N VAL A 67 -11.37 -18.67 19.90
CA VAL A 67 -11.81 -18.15 21.21
C VAL A 67 -13.11 -18.82 21.68
N THR A 68 -14.03 -19.17 20.76
CA THR A 68 -15.27 -19.86 21.11
C THR A 68 -15.06 -21.29 21.57
N SER A 69 -14.09 -22.03 21.02
CA SER A 69 -13.67 -23.31 21.59
C SER A 69 -13.16 -23.15 23.01
N THR A 70 -12.25 -22.19 23.25
CA THR A 70 -11.67 -21.94 24.59
C THR A 70 -12.73 -21.54 25.62
N ILE A 71 -13.68 -20.67 25.26
CA ILE A 71 -14.80 -20.30 26.13
C ILE A 71 -15.72 -21.50 26.37
N ALA A 72 -16.08 -22.26 25.33
CA ALA A 72 -16.96 -23.42 25.47
C ALA A 72 -16.33 -24.55 26.31
N GLU A 73 -15.02 -24.77 26.20
CA GLU A 73 -14.27 -25.71 27.02
C GLU A 73 -14.18 -25.25 28.48
N SER A 74 -13.87 -23.97 28.71
CA SER A 74 -13.89 -23.36 30.05
C SER A 74 -15.26 -23.49 30.73
N MET A 75 -16.35 -23.34 29.97
CA MET A 75 -17.72 -23.54 30.47
C MET A 75 -18.08 -25.01 30.70
N ARG A 76 -17.53 -25.95 29.92
CA ARG A 76 -17.72 -27.40 30.15
C ARG A 76 -17.05 -27.87 31.44
N GLY A 77 -15.84 -27.39 31.74
CA GLY A 77 -15.16 -27.69 33.01
C GLY A 77 -15.96 -27.23 34.24
N TRP A 78 -16.66 -26.09 34.12
CA TRP A 78 -17.49 -25.54 35.20
C TRP A 78 -18.68 -26.43 35.60
N GLY A 79 -19.20 -27.23 34.66
CA GLY A 79 -20.31 -28.15 34.91
C GLY A 79 -19.92 -29.46 35.61
N ASN A 80 -18.66 -29.90 35.46
CA ASN A 80 -18.17 -31.14 36.06
C ASN A 80 -17.46 -30.93 37.40
N ASP A 81 -16.59 -29.92 37.52
CA ASP A 81 -15.57 -29.92 38.58
C ASP A 81 -15.94 -29.10 39.85
N ARG A 82 -17.16 -28.53 39.93
CA ARG A 82 -17.57 -27.66 41.04
C ARG A 82 -18.92 -27.96 41.71
N TRP A 83 -19.68 -28.93 41.23
CA TRP A 83 -20.97 -29.28 41.86
C TRP A 83 -20.88 -30.49 42.81
N ASP A 84 -19.80 -31.30 42.71
CA ASP A 84 -19.59 -32.49 43.55
C ASP A 84 -18.76 -32.26 44.84
N SER A 85 -18.30 -31.03 45.11
CA SER A 85 -17.57 -30.68 46.35
C SER A 85 -18.46 -29.92 47.34
N ALA A 86 -19.28 -30.67 48.08
CA ALA A 86 -20.04 -30.17 49.22
C ALA A 86 -19.11 -29.83 50.42
N SER A 87 -18.46 -28.66 50.39
CA SER A 87 -17.73 -28.09 51.54
C SER A 87 -17.87 -26.57 51.59
N GLY A 88 -18.67 -26.10 52.55
CA GLY A 88 -19.12 -24.71 52.68
C GLY A 88 -18.01 -23.64 52.69
N ASP A 89 -17.98 -22.86 51.62
CA ASP A 89 -17.17 -21.65 51.47
C ASP A 89 -18.10 -20.41 51.51
N PRO A 90 -18.00 -19.52 52.53
CA PRO A 90 -18.97 -18.44 52.76
C PRO A 90 -18.70 -17.20 51.88
N LEU A 91 -18.63 -17.39 50.56
CA LEU A 91 -18.16 -16.38 49.60
C LEU A 91 -19.23 -15.79 48.66
N LEU A 92 -20.48 -16.23 48.77
CA LEU A 92 -21.61 -15.68 48.00
C LEU A 92 -22.45 -14.72 48.85
N SER A 93 -22.23 -13.42 48.67
CA SER A 93 -23.16 -12.39 49.16
C SER A 93 -24.54 -12.51 48.49
N SER A 94 -25.59 -12.04 49.15
CA SER A 94 -26.95 -12.03 48.56
C SER A 94 -27.02 -11.31 47.22
N ASP A 95 -26.22 -10.25 47.05
CA ASP A 95 -26.09 -9.50 45.80
C ASP A 95 -25.45 -10.31 44.67
N ALA A 96 -24.53 -11.22 44.96
CA ALA A 96 -23.94 -12.10 43.95
C ALA A 96 -24.99 -13.09 43.42
N VAL A 97 -25.80 -13.67 44.32
CA VAL A 97 -26.89 -14.60 43.96
C VAL A 97 -27.99 -13.89 43.16
N LEU A 98 -28.37 -12.67 43.55
CA LEU A 98 -29.35 -11.86 42.82
C LEU A 98 -28.89 -11.45 41.41
N LYS A 99 -27.57 -11.40 41.15
CA LYS A 99 -27.00 -11.10 39.84
C LYS A 99 -26.87 -12.33 38.91
N LEU A 100 -27.02 -13.56 39.43
CA LEU A 100 -26.91 -14.79 38.61
C LEU A 100 -27.89 -14.84 37.42
N PRO A 101 -29.19 -14.49 37.54
CA PRO A 101 -30.10 -14.53 36.39
C PRO A 101 -29.70 -13.53 35.28
N LYS A 102 -29.17 -12.36 35.67
CA LYS A 102 -28.63 -11.37 34.73
C LYS A 102 -27.40 -11.94 34.04
N PHE A 103 -26.42 -12.46 34.80
CA PHE A 103 -25.21 -13.09 34.30
C PHE A 103 -25.46 -14.25 33.32
N PHE A 104 -26.40 -15.15 33.62
CA PHE A 104 -26.79 -16.22 32.68
C PHE A 104 -27.55 -15.70 31.45
N GLY A 105 -28.31 -14.61 31.59
CA GLY A 105 -28.91 -13.88 30.46
C GLY A 105 -27.85 -13.27 29.54
N ASP A 106 -26.87 -12.57 30.13
CA ASP A 106 -25.74 -11.94 29.43
C ASP A 106 -24.91 -13.00 28.69
N ILE A 107 -24.57 -14.13 29.34
CA ILE A 107 -23.92 -15.29 28.71
C ILE A 107 -24.74 -15.85 27.53
N LYS A 108 -26.06 -15.97 27.68
CA LYS A 108 -26.92 -16.46 26.60
C LYS A 108 -26.92 -15.48 25.41
N ASN A 109 -26.89 -14.17 25.68
CA ASN A 109 -26.80 -13.15 24.64
C ASN A 109 -25.45 -13.19 23.93
N VAL A 110 -24.33 -13.33 24.65
CA VAL A 110 -22.98 -13.53 24.09
C VAL A 110 -22.93 -14.76 23.19
N LEU A 111 -23.41 -15.92 23.67
CA LEU A 111 -23.42 -17.17 22.90
C LEU A 111 -24.32 -17.09 21.65
N THR A 112 -25.42 -16.34 21.70
CA THR A 112 -26.24 -16.05 20.52
C THR A 112 -25.50 -15.14 19.54
N ALA A 113 -24.99 -13.98 19.99
CA ALA A 113 -24.29 -13.02 19.13
C ALA A 113 -23.09 -13.65 18.41
N ILE A 114 -22.31 -14.47 19.11
CA ILE A 114 -21.22 -15.26 18.54
C ILE A 114 -21.68 -16.19 17.41
N ARG A 115 -22.81 -16.90 17.59
CA ARG A 115 -23.35 -17.81 16.57
C ARG A 115 -23.86 -17.05 15.35
N GLU A 116 -24.51 -15.91 15.56
CA GLU A 116 -24.99 -15.03 14.49
C GLU A 116 -23.83 -14.39 13.70
N ILE A 117 -22.73 -14.01 14.37
CA ILE A 117 -21.48 -13.58 13.72
C ILE A 117 -20.91 -14.74 12.89
N SER A 118 -20.76 -15.93 13.48
CA SER A 118 -20.22 -17.11 12.77
C SER A 118 -21.08 -17.50 11.55
N GLY A 119 -22.41 -17.41 11.65
CA GLY A 119 -23.33 -17.60 10.53
C GLY A 119 -23.13 -16.54 9.45
N SER A 120 -23.12 -15.27 9.83
CA SER A 120 -22.98 -14.15 8.88
C SER A 120 -21.59 -14.10 8.22
N VAL A 121 -20.52 -14.51 8.90
CA VAL A 121 -19.19 -14.69 8.29
C VAL A 121 -19.19 -15.88 7.32
N ARG A 122 -19.96 -16.94 7.58
CA ARG A 122 -20.13 -18.04 6.61
C ARG A 122 -20.89 -17.60 5.36
N ASP A 123 -21.94 -16.80 5.51
CA ASP A 123 -22.64 -16.15 4.38
C ASP A 123 -21.65 -15.31 3.55
N LEU A 124 -20.80 -14.55 4.24
CA LEU A 124 -19.81 -13.67 3.63
C LEU A 124 -18.72 -14.44 2.86
N ASN A 125 -18.17 -15.51 3.45
CA ASN A 125 -17.16 -16.35 2.81
C ASN A 125 -17.71 -17.07 1.56
N SER A 126 -18.92 -17.63 1.66
CA SER A 126 -19.52 -18.42 0.57
C SER A 126 -20.07 -17.54 -0.56
N ARG A 127 -20.77 -16.44 -0.22
CA ARG A 127 -21.58 -15.64 -1.15
C ARG A 127 -21.13 -14.18 -1.28
N GLY A 128 -20.40 -13.62 -0.30
CA GLY A 128 -20.03 -12.20 -0.27
C GLY A 128 -19.34 -11.73 -1.56
N LEU A 129 -18.36 -12.50 -2.05
CA LEU A 129 -17.69 -12.24 -3.33
C LEU A 129 -18.64 -12.17 -4.53
N VAL A 130 -19.65 -13.04 -4.57
CA VAL A 130 -20.67 -13.08 -5.64
C VAL A 130 -21.61 -11.88 -5.53
N LEU A 131 -22.00 -11.50 -4.31
CA LEU A 131 -22.86 -10.32 -4.06
C LEU A 131 -22.16 -9.02 -4.47
N VAL A 132 -20.87 -8.87 -4.12
CA VAL A 132 -20.03 -7.75 -4.56
C VAL A 132 -19.92 -7.71 -6.09
N MET A 133 -19.81 -8.85 -6.76
CA MET A 133 -19.55 -8.90 -8.21
C MET A 133 -20.78 -9.05 -9.12
N SER A 134 -21.98 -9.12 -8.56
CA SER A 134 -23.23 -9.21 -9.33
C SER A 134 -23.73 -7.88 -9.90
N GLY A 135 -23.27 -6.75 -9.35
CA GLY A 135 -23.77 -5.39 -9.64
C GLY A 135 -25.17 -5.10 -9.11
N THR A 136 -25.81 -6.07 -8.43
CA THR A 136 -27.17 -5.96 -7.85
C THR A 136 -27.26 -6.47 -6.42
N GLY A 137 -26.26 -7.20 -5.92
CA GLY A 137 -26.24 -7.82 -4.58
C GLY A 137 -25.88 -6.88 -3.43
N GLY A 138 -25.87 -5.56 -3.65
CA GLY A 138 -25.38 -4.57 -2.68
C GLY A 138 -26.21 -4.53 -1.39
N ASP A 139 -27.54 -4.54 -1.51
CA ASP A 139 -28.43 -4.58 -0.34
C ASP A 139 -28.22 -5.86 0.50
N GLU A 140 -28.09 -7.04 -0.13
CA GLU A 140 -27.85 -8.28 0.60
C GLU A 140 -26.44 -8.33 1.23
N PHE A 141 -25.43 -7.77 0.55
CA PHE A 141 -24.08 -7.63 1.10
C PHE A 141 -24.07 -6.72 2.33
N LEU A 142 -24.69 -5.53 2.24
CA LEU A 142 -24.86 -4.63 3.38
C LEU A 142 -25.65 -5.28 4.52
N ASP A 143 -26.68 -6.07 4.24
CA ASP A 143 -27.43 -6.78 5.27
C ASP A 143 -26.58 -7.83 6.00
N ILE A 144 -25.62 -8.48 5.33
CA ILE A 144 -24.63 -9.36 6.00
C ILE A 144 -23.74 -8.53 6.92
N LEU A 145 -23.16 -7.41 6.43
CA LEU A 145 -22.30 -6.54 7.23
C LEU A 145 -23.04 -5.97 8.45
N LYS A 146 -24.28 -5.49 8.26
CA LYS A 146 -25.16 -4.97 9.33
C LYS A 146 -25.56 -6.05 10.34
N ARG A 147 -25.69 -7.33 9.93
CA ARG A 147 -25.85 -8.45 10.88
C ARG A 147 -24.61 -8.64 11.73
N ILE A 148 -23.41 -8.62 11.14
CA ILE A 148 -22.16 -8.78 11.90
C ILE A 148 -21.97 -7.59 12.86
N HIS A 149 -22.05 -6.36 12.37
CA HIS A 149 -21.93 -5.14 13.16
C HIS A 149 -22.87 -5.11 14.37
N ARG A 150 -24.17 -5.38 14.18
CA ARG A 150 -25.15 -5.41 15.30
C ARG A 150 -24.82 -6.47 16.35
N ASN A 151 -24.26 -7.62 15.96
CA ASN A 151 -23.90 -8.66 16.92
C ASN A 151 -22.57 -8.35 17.63
N LEU A 152 -21.60 -7.70 16.98
CA LEU A 152 -20.42 -7.15 17.66
C LEU A 152 -20.82 -6.06 18.66
N ALA A 153 -21.74 -5.17 18.28
CA ALA A 153 -22.33 -4.17 19.18
C ALA A 153 -22.96 -4.83 20.41
N ILE A 154 -23.61 -6.00 20.29
CA ILE A 154 -24.12 -6.76 21.44
C ILE A 154 -22.96 -7.24 22.33
N LEU A 155 -21.89 -7.79 21.75
CA LEU A 155 -20.71 -8.21 22.54
C LEU A 155 -20.04 -7.05 23.27
N ASN A 156 -19.97 -5.87 22.64
CA ASN A 156 -19.35 -4.68 23.21
C ASN A 156 -20.23 -3.96 24.24
N ASN A 157 -21.57 -3.97 24.06
CA ASN A 157 -22.54 -3.42 25.02
C ASN A 157 -22.84 -4.36 26.19
N ILE A 158 -22.58 -5.67 26.05
CA ILE A 158 -22.38 -6.58 27.19
C ILE A 158 -20.98 -6.29 27.75
N GLY A 159 -20.79 -5.06 28.20
CA GLY A 159 -19.63 -4.68 28.97
C GLY A 159 -19.56 -5.60 30.17
N PHE A 160 -18.39 -6.20 30.38
CA PHE A 160 -18.00 -6.72 31.68
C PHE A 160 -17.81 -5.52 32.63
N ASP A 161 -18.90 -4.81 32.94
CA ASP A 161 -19.02 -3.82 34.02
C ASP A 161 -18.99 -4.58 35.35
N VAL A 162 -17.79 -5.07 35.61
CA VAL A 162 -17.43 -5.78 36.81
C VAL A 162 -16.84 -4.75 37.77
N GLY A 163 -17.74 -3.94 38.32
CA GLY A 163 -17.53 -3.27 39.59
C GLY A 163 -17.24 -4.29 40.71
N GLY A 164 -16.00 -4.77 40.78
CA GLY A 164 -15.37 -5.30 41.98
C GLY A 164 -15.42 -6.80 42.31
N GLN A 165 -16.16 -7.67 41.59
CA GLN A 165 -16.38 -9.07 42.07
C GLN A 165 -16.14 -10.25 41.10
N ILE A 166 -15.93 -10.01 39.80
CA ILE A 166 -15.57 -11.05 38.80
C ILE A 166 -14.10 -10.98 38.29
N PRO A 167 -13.20 -10.00 38.61
CA PRO A 167 -11.83 -10.05 38.08
C PRO A 167 -11.09 -11.34 38.49
N THR A 168 -11.37 -11.84 39.70
CA THR A 168 -10.82 -13.10 40.22
C THR A 168 -11.19 -14.36 39.43
N PHE A 169 -12.22 -14.34 38.57
CA PHE A 169 -12.62 -15.52 37.78
C PHE A 169 -12.01 -15.54 36.36
N ILE A 170 -11.77 -14.38 35.74
CA ILE A 170 -11.31 -14.29 34.34
C ILE A 170 -9.94 -13.61 34.23
N SER A 171 -9.69 -12.53 34.99
CA SER A 171 -8.58 -11.61 34.68
C SER A 171 -7.19 -12.09 35.10
N LYS A 172 -7.08 -13.21 35.84
CA LYS A 172 -5.80 -13.73 36.33
C LYS A 172 -5.22 -14.89 35.52
N GLN A 173 -5.94 -15.40 34.51
CA GLN A 173 -5.51 -16.62 33.81
C GLN A 173 -5.70 -16.63 32.28
N ASN A 174 -6.53 -15.76 31.69
CA ASN A 174 -6.67 -15.65 30.23
C ASN A 174 -6.59 -14.19 29.75
N SER A 175 -5.41 -13.77 29.29
CA SER A 175 -5.19 -12.54 28.51
C SER A 175 -6.10 -12.46 27.29
N ASP A 176 -6.40 -13.62 26.72
CA ASP A 176 -6.95 -13.76 25.37
C ASP A 176 -8.40 -13.31 25.27
N VAL A 177 -9.15 -13.37 26.38
CA VAL A 177 -10.54 -12.85 26.46
C VAL A 177 -10.54 -11.31 26.50
N GLY A 178 -9.56 -10.70 27.17
CA GLY A 178 -9.41 -9.24 27.17
C GLY A 178 -9.03 -8.70 25.80
N ASN A 179 -8.09 -9.38 25.13
CA ASN A 179 -7.70 -9.08 23.76
C ASN A 179 -8.88 -9.26 22.79
N PHE A 180 -9.62 -10.37 22.89
CA PHE A 180 -10.78 -10.64 22.06
C PHE A 180 -11.85 -9.53 22.11
N LEU A 181 -12.14 -8.98 23.29
CA LEU A 181 -13.10 -7.88 23.47
C LEU A 181 -12.56 -6.53 22.98
N SER A 182 -11.26 -6.29 23.11
CA SER A 182 -10.57 -5.18 22.44
C SER A 182 -10.77 -5.24 20.93
N ASP A 183 -10.47 -6.40 20.35
CA ASP A 183 -10.50 -6.62 18.91
C ASP A 183 -11.94 -6.60 18.37
N ALA A 184 -12.92 -7.05 19.16
CA ALA A 184 -14.35 -6.95 18.85
C ALA A 184 -14.84 -5.49 18.73
N LYS A 185 -14.27 -4.59 19.54
CA LYS A 185 -14.59 -3.16 19.51
C LYS A 185 -13.97 -2.46 18.31
N GLU A 186 -12.70 -2.74 18.02
CA GLU A 186 -12.05 -2.19 16.83
C GLU A 186 -12.68 -2.73 15.54
N LEU A 187 -13.12 -3.99 15.52
CA LEU A 187 -13.88 -4.52 14.40
C LEU A 187 -15.27 -3.88 14.27
N GLU A 188 -16.03 -3.70 15.37
CA GLU A 188 -17.32 -2.99 15.30
C GLU A 188 -17.13 -1.61 14.66
N ARG A 189 -16.16 -0.83 15.15
CA ARG A 189 -15.82 0.50 14.64
C ARG A 189 -15.47 0.47 13.15
N GLY A 190 -14.59 -0.44 12.74
CA GLY A 190 -14.21 -0.60 11.32
C GLY A 190 -15.36 -0.99 10.41
N LEU A 191 -16.26 -1.87 10.88
CA LEU A 191 -17.46 -2.21 10.14
C LEU A 191 -18.48 -1.06 10.10
N GLY A 192 -18.56 -0.26 11.16
CA GLY A 192 -19.36 0.95 11.21
C GLY A 192 -18.95 1.90 10.09
N ALA A 193 -17.66 2.19 10.00
CA ALA A 193 -17.07 3.02 8.95
C ALA A 193 -17.29 2.45 7.54
N ILE A 194 -17.06 1.15 7.33
CA ILE A 194 -17.31 0.48 6.04
C ILE A 194 -18.80 0.53 5.65
N ILE A 195 -19.71 0.32 6.61
CA ILE A 195 -21.15 0.40 6.38
C ILE A 195 -21.55 1.85 6.09
N GLY A 196 -21.07 2.84 6.84
CA GLY A 196 -21.34 4.27 6.59
C GLY A 196 -20.87 4.71 5.20
N PHE A 197 -19.70 4.25 4.78
CA PHE A 197 -19.19 4.49 3.43
C PHE A 197 -20.09 3.88 2.34
N LEU A 198 -20.58 2.65 2.53
CA LEU A 198 -21.31 1.90 1.51
C LEU A 198 -22.84 2.09 1.54
N ASP A 199 -23.46 2.40 2.68
CA ASP A 199 -24.92 2.48 2.89
C ASP A 199 -25.50 3.86 2.52
N VAL A 200 -25.05 4.38 1.39
CA VAL A 200 -25.54 5.63 0.79
C VAL A 200 -26.42 5.35 -0.45
N PRO A 201 -27.34 6.26 -0.81
CA PRO A 201 -28.13 6.12 -2.03
C PRO A 201 -27.33 6.45 -3.30
N GLU A 202 -26.28 7.27 -3.20
CA GLU A 202 -25.36 7.57 -4.29
C GLU A 202 -24.39 6.41 -4.60
N ASP A 203 -23.81 6.41 -5.81
CA ASP A 203 -22.77 5.46 -6.18
C ASP A 203 -21.39 5.97 -5.77
N ARG A 204 -20.62 5.13 -5.07
CA ARG A 204 -19.22 5.41 -4.74
C ARG A 204 -18.32 5.13 -5.94
N ARG A 205 -17.33 5.99 -6.18
CA ARG A 205 -16.33 5.84 -7.24
C ARG A 205 -14.94 5.69 -6.64
N VAL A 206 -14.30 4.55 -6.89
CA VAL A 206 -12.96 4.24 -6.37
C VAL A 206 -12.02 3.98 -7.53
N ILE A 207 -10.82 4.57 -7.51
CA ILE A 207 -9.80 4.33 -8.53
C ILE A 207 -8.86 3.20 -8.11
N LEU A 208 -8.63 2.23 -8.98
CA LEU A 208 -7.58 1.23 -8.83
C LEU A 208 -6.32 1.71 -9.56
N PHE A 209 -5.19 1.83 -8.86
CA PHE A 209 -3.90 2.13 -9.49
C PHE A 209 -3.14 0.84 -9.78
N PHE A 210 -2.83 0.57 -11.05
CA PHE A 210 -2.00 -0.57 -11.44
C PHE A 210 -0.53 -0.15 -11.49
N GLN A 211 0.20 -0.44 -10.40
CA GLN A 211 1.58 -0.04 -10.21
C GLN A 211 2.56 -1.08 -10.79
N ASN A 212 3.47 -0.61 -11.63
CA ASN A 212 4.56 -1.40 -12.17
C ASN A 212 5.81 -1.26 -11.28
N HIS A 213 6.09 -2.23 -10.42
CA HIS A 213 7.26 -2.21 -9.54
C HIS A 213 8.61 -2.42 -10.26
N SER A 214 8.62 -2.72 -11.57
CA SER A 214 9.87 -2.69 -12.36
C SER A 214 10.36 -1.27 -12.68
N GLU A 215 9.50 -0.26 -12.53
CA GLU A 215 9.85 1.15 -12.63
C GLU A 215 9.40 1.84 -11.33
N ILE A 216 10.26 1.85 -10.32
CA ILE A 216 9.86 2.16 -8.94
C ILE A 216 9.44 3.63 -8.76
N ARG A 217 8.44 3.82 -7.91
CA ARG A 217 7.99 5.11 -7.36
C ARG A 217 7.78 4.94 -5.84
N PRO A 218 7.74 6.04 -5.06
CA PRO A 218 7.61 5.98 -3.60
C PRO A 218 6.47 5.11 -3.07
N THR A 219 5.34 5.01 -3.77
CA THR A 219 4.20 4.19 -3.37
C THR A 219 4.21 2.73 -3.88
N GLY A 220 5.26 2.25 -4.55
CA GLY A 220 5.37 0.85 -5.00
C GLY A 220 5.50 0.60 -6.50
N GLY A 221 5.51 1.66 -7.32
CA GLY A 221 5.75 1.54 -8.77
C GLY A 221 5.08 2.63 -9.59
N PHE A 222 5.50 2.80 -10.83
CA PHE A 222 4.87 3.69 -11.80
C PHE A 222 3.43 3.27 -12.06
N ILE A 223 2.46 4.19 -11.93
CA ILE A 223 1.05 3.90 -12.23
C ILE A 223 0.93 3.76 -13.74
N GLY A 224 0.87 2.54 -14.25
CA GLY A 224 0.79 2.27 -15.68
C GLY A 224 -0.62 2.49 -16.22
N SER A 225 -1.61 1.98 -15.51
CA SER A 225 -3.02 2.06 -15.87
C SER A 225 -3.83 2.33 -14.61
N TYR A 226 -5.08 2.72 -14.80
CA TYR A 226 -6.03 2.82 -13.69
C TYR A 226 -7.38 2.20 -14.05
N GLY A 227 -8.11 1.77 -13.03
CA GLY A 227 -9.47 1.25 -13.15
C GLY A 227 -10.45 2.12 -12.38
N GLU A 228 -11.40 2.77 -13.05
CA GLU A 228 -12.52 3.44 -12.40
C GLU A 228 -13.57 2.39 -11.99
N VAL A 229 -13.86 2.27 -10.70
CA VAL A 229 -14.83 1.33 -10.12
C VAL A 229 -16.03 2.08 -9.57
N VAL A 230 -17.23 1.76 -10.06
CA VAL A 230 -18.49 2.31 -9.54
C VAL A 230 -19.18 1.27 -8.68
N LEU A 231 -19.43 1.59 -7.41
CA LEU A 231 -20.06 0.74 -6.41
C LEU A 231 -21.44 1.28 -6.04
N GLY A 232 -22.49 0.48 -6.25
CA GLY A 232 -23.79 0.71 -5.63
C GLY A 232 -23.94 -0.17 -4.40
N LYS A 233 -23.93 0.42 -3.20
CA LYS A 233 -24.07 -0.31 -1.93
C LYS A 233 -23.07 -1.47 -1.75
N GLY A 234 -21.82 -1.25 -2.16
CA GLY A 234 -20.76 -2.26 -2.13
C GLY A 234 -20.79 -3.29 -3.25
N SER A 235 -21.79 -3.29 -4.14
CA SER A 235 -21.81 -4.11 -5.35
C SER A 235 -21.32 -3.35 -6.58
N VAL A 236 -20.44 -3.98 -7.36
CA VAL A 236 -19.75 -3.42 -8.51
C VAL A 236 -20.71 -3.23 -9.68
N LYS A 237 -21.17 -2.00 -9.90
CA LYS A 237 -22.07 -1.64 -11.00
C LYS A 237 -21.36 -1.60 -12.36
N SER A 238 -20.15 -1.05 -12.39
CA SER A 238 -19.32 -0.96 -13.61
C SER A 238 -17.86 -0.74 -13.24
N ILE A 239 -16.97 -1.23 -14.10
CA ILE A 239 -15.56 -0.89 -14.03
C ILE A 239 -15.04 -0.61 -15.44
N LYS A 240 -14.22 0.44 -15.56
CA LYS A 240 -13.54 0.85 -16.77
C LYS A 240 -12.03 0.93 -16.50
N VAL A 241 -11.22 0.18 -17.25
CA VAL A 241 -9.75 0.28 -17.22
C VAL A 241 -9.28 1.16 -18.37
N ASP A 242 -8.37 2.09 -18.10
CA ASP A 242 -7.76 2.98 -19.09
C ASP A 242 -6.23 3.09 -18.88
N ASP A 243 -5.54 3.71 -19.83
CA ASP A 243 -4.13 4.08 -19.64
C ASP A 243 -4.05 5.41 -18.88
N ILE A 244 -3.13 5.52 -17.92
CA ILE A 244 -2.90 6.76 -17.16
C ILE A 244 -2.54 7.95 -18.06
N TYR A 245 -1.99 7.69 -19.25
CA TYR A 245 -1.68 8.73 -20.23
C TYR A 245 -2.94 9.33 -20.89
N THR A 246 -4.11 8.68 -20.81
CA THR A 246 -5.38 9.20 -21.38
C THR A 246 -5.80 10.54 -20.74
N PRO A 247 -6.05 10.63 -19.41
CA PRO A 247 -6.43 11.89 -18.76
C PRO A 247 -5.33 12.97 -18.82
N ASP A 248 -4.06 12.57 -18.91
CA ASP A 248 -2.92 13.49 -18.99
C ASP A 248 -2.75 14.17 -20.36
N ARG A 249 -3.25 13.58 -21.45
CA ARG A 249 -3.08 14.10 -22.83
C ARG A 249 -3.84 15.39 -23.08
N ASP A 250 -5.05 15.47 -22.53
CA ASP A 250 -6.02 16.52 -22.77
C ASP A 250 -6.22 17.40 -21.51
N SER A 251 -5.28 17.37 -20.56
CA SER A 251 -5.34 18.22 -19.36
C SER A 251 -4.96 19.66 -19.68
N LEU A 252 -5.91 20.57 -19.47
CA LEU A 252 -5.67 22.03 -19.49
C LEU A 252 -4.91 22.52 -18.25
N TYR A 253 -4.82 21.70 -17.19
CA TYR A 253 -4.13 22.05 -15.95
C TYR A 253 -2.62 21.87 -16.08
N LYS A 254 -1.93 23.00 -16.26
CA LYS A 254 -0.47 23.07 -16.23
C LYS A 254 0.04 23.20 -14.79
N ILE A 255 0.33 22.08 -14.14
CA ILE A 255 0.94 22.09 -12.80
C ILE A 255 2.47 21.93 -12.92
N VAL A 256 3.24 22.73 -12.18
CA VAL A 256 4.70 22.56 -12.07
C VAL A 256 4.99 21.20 -11.42
N PRO A 257 5.73 20.28 -12.09
CA PRO A 257 6.07 19.00 -11.48
C PRO A 257 7.22 19.14 -10.48
N PRO A 258 7.36 18.20 -9.52
CA PRO A 258 8.48 18.13 -8.59
C PRO A 258 9.82 18.32 -9.31
N LYS A 259 10.71 19.15 -8.74
CA LYS A 259 11.97 19.58 -9.34
C LYS A 259 12.69 18.49 -10.14
N GLN A 260 12.81 17.29 -9.58
CA GLN A 260 13.55 16.14 -10.12
C GLN A 260 12.91 15.54 -11.38
N LEU A 261 11.59 15.68 -11.55
CA LEU A 261 10.82 15.20 -12.70
C LEU A 261 10.81 16.18 -13.88
N GLN A 262 11.18 17.45 -13.65
CA GLN A 262 11.11 18.53 -14.66
C GLN A 262 12.00 18.28 -15.90
N SER A 263 12.97 17.37 -15.82
CA SER A 263 13.79 16.93 -16.97
C SER A 263 13.11 15.91 -17.88
N ILE A 264 12.13 15.16 -17.37
CA ILE A 264 11.40 14.12 -18.12
C ILE A 264 9.98 14.54 -18.53
N THR A 265 9.39 15.51 -17.82
CA THR A 265 8.06 16.05 -18.12
C THR A 265 8.04 17.57 -18.10
N ALA A 266 7.16 18.17 -18.92
CA ALA A 266 6.90 19.61 -18.97
C ALA A 266 5.72 20.04 -18.06
N GLY A 267 5.03 19.10 -17.41
CA GLY A 267 3.91 19.37 -16.50
C GLY A 267 3.59 18.15 -15.65
N TRP A 268 3.04 18.36 -14.46
CA TRP A 268 2.65 17.27 -13.57
C TRP A 268 1.30 16.69 -13.98
N GLY A 269 1.27 15.37 -14.20
CA GLY A 269 0.08 14.60 -14.55
C GLY A 269 -0.07 13.38 -13.64
N ALA A 270 -1.24 12.77 -13.64
CA ALA A 270 -1.64 11.69 -12.74
C ALA A 270 -0.63 10.51 -12.74
N ARG A 271 0.03 10.26 -13.87
CA ARG A 271 1.04 9.20 -14.05
C ARG A 271 2.27 9.29 -13.15
N ASP A 272 2.67 10.50 -12.77
CA ASP A 272 3.90 10.79 -11.99
C ASP A 272 3.54 11.46 -10.65
N ALA A 273 2.27 11.42 -10.25
CA ALA A 273 1.74 12.09 -9.07
C ALA A 273 1.90 11.29 -7.77
N ASN A 274 2.23 10.00 -7.86
CA ASN A 274 2.55 9.16 -6.71
C ASN A 274 4.00 9.37 -6.18
N TRP A 275 4.36 10.65 -6.03
CA TRP A 275 5.69 11.16 -5.71
C TRP A 275 6.01 11.25 -4.21
N PHE A 276 4.98 11.22 -3.37
CA PHE A 276 5.12 11.27 -1.92
C PHE A 276 5.22 9.86 -1.35
N PHE A 277 6.09 9.65 -0.35
CA PHE A 277 6.20 8.34 0.30
C PHE A 277 4.93 7.94 1.04
N ASP A 278 4.23 8.94 1.59
CA ASP A 278 2.92 8.77 2.18
C ASP A 278 1.87 8.42 1.12
N PHE A 279 1.30 7.21 1.18
CA PHE A 279 0.33 6.76 0.20
C PHE A 279 -0.95 7.62 0.16
N PRO A 280 -1.59 8.00 1.29
CA PRO A 280 -2.75 8.91 1.27
C PRO A 280 -2.47 10.20 0.52
N THR A 281 -1.34 10.87 0.78
CA THR A 281 -0.94 12.11 0.10
C THR A 281 -0.74 11.90 -1.40
N SER A 282 -0.06 10.82 -1.80
CA SER A 282 0.11 10.44 -3.21
C SER A 282 -1.19 10.05 -3.90
N ALA A 283 -2.07 9.32 -3.22
CA ALA A 283 -3.35 8.87 -3.76
C ALA A 283 -4.28 10.06 -4.02
N GLU A 284 -4.41 10.97 -3.05
CA GLU A 284 -5.20 12.19 -3.23
C GLU A 284 -4.68 13.04 -4.40
N LYS A 285 -3.34 13.20 -4.53
CA LYS A 285 -2.76 13.96 -5.65
C LYS A 285 -3.08 13.35 -7.02
N VAL A 286 -3.08 12.02 -7.12
CA VAL A 286 -3.48 11.31 -8.34
C VAL A 286 -4.98 11.52 -8.60
N LEU A 287 -5.84 11.40 -7.58
CA LEU A 287 -7.28 11.62 -7.72
C LEU A 287 -7.61 13.04 -8.17
N GLU A 288 -7.02 14.08 -7.56
CA GLU A 288 -7.21 15.48 -7.95
C GLU A 288 -6.83 15.73 -9.43
N LEU A 289 -5.71 15.16 -9.89
CA LEU A 289 -5.25 15.31 -11.27
C LEU A 289 -6.13 14.55 -12.27
N LEU A 290 -6.68 13.39 -11.89
CA LEU A 290 -7.68 12.70 -12.69
C LEU A 290 -8.96 13.55 -12.80
N GLU A 291 -9.47 14.07 -11.69
CA GLU A 291 -10.68 14.90 -11.64
C GLU A 291 -10.54 16.24 -12.38
N ALA A 292 -9.33 16.80 -12.43
CA ALA A 292 -9.02 18.03 -13.16
C ALA A 292 -8.91 17.83 -14.68
N SER A 293 -8.81 16.58 -15.17
CA SER A 293 -8.75 16.29 -16.62
C SER A 293 -10.09 16.54 -17.30
N GLU A 294 -10.07 16.90 -18.60
CA GLU A 294 -11.28 17.13 -19.40
C GLU A 294 -12.25 15.92 -19.40
N MET A 295 -11.72 14.72 -19.19
CA MET A 295 -12.46 13.46 -19.10
C MET A 295 -13.41 13.37 -17.91
N TYR A 296 -13.13 14.09 -16.82
CA TYR A 296 -13.87 13.99 -15.55
C TYR A 296 -14.43 15.32 -15.06
N VAL A 297 -13.73 16.43 -15.30
CA VAL A 297 -14.14 17.77 -14.84
C VAL A 297 -15.47 18.23 -15.46
N ASN A 298 -15.72 17.89 -16.72
CA ASN A 298 -16.91 18.32 -17.47
C ASN A 298 -18.20 17.63 -16.97
N ASP A 299 -18.09 16.38 -16.52
CA ASP A 299 -19.18 15.61 -15.93
C ASP A 299 -19.29 15.80 -14.40
N GLY A 300 -18.42 16.63 -13.81
CA GLY A 300 -18.37 16.89 -12.37
C GLY A 300 -17.99 15.65 -11.54
N VAL A 301 -17.29 14.69 -12.13
CA VAL A 301 -16.96 13.41 -11.47
C VAL A 301 -15.99 13.64 -10.33
N LYS A 302 -16.29 12.99 -9.19
CA LYS A 302 -15.43 12.90 -8.02
C LYS A 302 -15.26 11.45 -7.59
N PHE A 303 -14.08 11.15 -7.07
CA PHE A 303 -13.72 9.85 -6.53
C PHE A 303 -13.74 9.89 -5.01
N ASP A 304 -14.25 8.84 -4.39
CA ASP A 304 -14.35 8.68 -2.93
C ASP A 304 -13.09 8.06 -2.31
N GLY A 305 -12.18 7.54 -3.12
CA GLY A 305 -10.93 6.92 -2.68
C GLY A 305 -10.16 6.20 -3.78
N ALA A 306 -9.06 5.55 -3.39
CA ALA A 306 -8.21 4.78 -4.29
C ALA A 306 -7.66 3.50 -3.63
N VAL A 307 -7.34 2.50 -4.46
CA VAL A 307 -6.63 1.28 -4.08
C VAL A 307 -5.46 1.06 -5.02
N ALA A 308 -4.24 1.03 -4.50
CA ALA A 308 -3.06 0.65 -5.28
C ALA A 308 -2.84 -0.86 -5.26
N LEU A 309 -2.45 -1.40 -6.40
CA LEU A 309 -2.12 -2.81 -6.62
C LEU A 309 -0.81 -2.87 -7.41
N ASN A 310 0.25 -3.43 -6.83
CA ASN A 310 1.44 -3.73 -7.63
C ASN A 310 1.29 -5.06 -8.40
N ALA A 311 2.10 -5.25 -9.44
CA ALA A 311 1.98 -6.41 -10.34
C ALA A 311 2.06 -7.78 -9.63
N ASN A 312 2.67 -7.89 -8.44
CA ASN A 312 2.72 -9.16 -7.70
C ASN A 312 1.33 -9.61 -7.22
N VAL A 313 0.42 -8.66 -6.95
CA VAL A 313 -0.97 -8.96 -6.59
C VAL A 313 -1.68 -9.67 -7.75
N VAL A 314 -1.45 -9.24 -8.98
CA VAL A 314 -2.05 -9.86 -10.18
C VAL A 314 -1.44 -11.23 -10.45
N SER A 315 -0.12 -11.37 -10.30
CA SER A 315 0.56 -12.67 -10.37
C SER A 315 0.02 -13.67 -9.35
N ASP A 316 -0.27 -13.26 -8.11
CA ASP A 316 -0.85 -14.14 -7.10
C ASP A 316 -2.29 -14.54 -7.45
N ILE A 317 -3.11 -13.63 -7.96
CA ILE A 317 -4.47 -13.94 -8.45
C ILE A 317 -4.41 -14.99 -9.56
N LEU A 318 -3.54 -14.80 -10.56
CA LEU A 318 -3.33 -15.74 -11.67
C LEU A 318 -2.88 -17.13 -11.20
N ARG A 319 -2.15 -17.22 -10.08
CA ARG A 319 -1.76 -18.51 -9.47
C ARG A 319 -2.97 -19.30 -8.97
N ILE A 320 -4.00 -18.61 -8.50
CA ILE A 320 -5.21 -19.21 -7.92
C ILE A 320 -6.27 -19.50 -9.00
N ILE A 321 -6.49 -18.55 -9.94
CA ILE A 321 -7.49 -18.72 -11.03
C ILE A 321 -6.94 -19.48 -12.25
N GLY A 322 -5.65 -19.81 -12.25
CA GLY A 322 -4.94 -20.42 -13.37
C GLY A 322 -4.72 -19.48 -14.57
N PRO A 323 -3.99 -19.96 -15.59
CA PRO A 323 -3.51 -19.13 -16.70
C PRO A 323 -4.64 -18.66 -17.63
N ILE A 324 -4.51 -17.43 -18.14
CA ILE A 324 -5.48 -16.78 -19.04
C ILE A 324 -4.86 -16.69 -20.45
N TYR A 325 -5.48 -17.34 -21.42
CA TYR A 325 -5.17 -17.12 -22.84
C TYR A 325 -5.90 -15.87 -23.35
N VAL A 326 -5.20 -15.01 -24.07
CA VAL A 326 -5.70 -13.75 -24.63
C VAL A 326 -5.66 -13.84 -26.17
N PRO A 327 -6.76 -14.22 -26.83
CA PRO A 327 -6.77 -14.53 -28.26
C PRO A 327 -6.34 -13.38 -29.17
N GLU A 328 -6.56 -12.13 -28.74
CA GLU A 328 -6.19 -10.92 -29.46
C GLU A 328 -4.67 -10.77 -29.67
N TYR A 329 -3.87 -11.38 -28.79
CA TYR A 329 -2.40 -11.29 -28.77
C TYR A 329 -1.70 -12.65 -28.88
N ASP A 330 -2.46 -13.75 -29.03
CA ASP A 330 -1.96 -15.14 -29.04
C ASP A 330 -1.04 -15.48 -27.84
N VAL A 331 -1.30 -14.86 -26.68
CA VAL A 331 -0.47 -14.98 -25.48
C VAL A 331 -1.21 -15.69 -24.34
N THR A 332 -0.50 -16.51 -23.57
CA THR A 332 -1.02 -17.09 -22.32
C THR A 332 -0.34 -16.41 -21.14
N LEU A 333 -1.11 -15.66 -20.35
CA LEU A 333 -0.66 -15.05 -19.10
C LEU A 333 -0.72 -16.07 -17.96
N THR A 334 0.39 -16.24 -17.25
CA THR A 334 0.55 -17.08 -16.07
C THR A 334 1.01 -16.23 -14.88
N SER A 335 1.01 -16.80 -13.67
CA SER A 335 1.53 -16.14 -12.47
C SER A 335 3.01 -15.73 -12.59
N GLU A 336 3.79 -16.43 -13.41
CA GLU A 336 5.23 -16.28 -13.60
C GLU A 336 5.56 -15.28 -14.71
N ASN A 337 4.82 -15.31 -15.83
CA ASN A 337 5.15 -14.49 -16.99
C ASN A 337 4.38 -13.16 -17.06
N PHE A 338 3.34 -12.95 -16.24
CA PHE A 338 2.41 -11.82 -16.36
C PHE A 338 3.08 -10.46 -16.61
N LEU A 339 4.05 -10.09 -15.77
CA LEU A 339 4.74 -8.80 -15.84
C LEU A 339 5.52 -8.64 -17.16
N PHE A 340 6.20 -9.69 -17.60
CA PHE A 340 6.95 -9.71 -18.85
C PHE A 340 6.00 -9.73 -20.05
N ALA A 341 5.07 -10.67 -20.14
CA ALA A 341 4.14 -10.78 -21.25
C ALA A 341 3.29 -9.50 -21.48
N VAL A 342 2.84 -8.83 -20.41
CA VAL A 342 2.14 -7.53 -20.54
C VAL A 342 3.08 -6.41 -21.01
N ARG A 343 4.34 -6.40 -20.57
CA ARG A 343 5.37 -5.45 -21.04
C ARG A 343 5.65 -5.65 -22.53
N ASP A 344 5.88 -6.90 -22.94
CA ASP A 344 6.26 -7.26 -24.32
C ASP A 344 5.22 -6.72 -25.31
N GLU A 345 3.95 -6.97 -25.03
CA GLU A 345 2.83 -6.48 -25.84
C GLU A 345 2.72 -4.95 -25.80
N VAL A 346 2.88 -4.32 -24.63
CA VAL A 346 2.83 -2.85 -24.49
C VAL A 346 3.95 -2.17 -25.31
N GLU A 347 5.16 -2.71 -25.32
CA GLU A 347 6.29 -2.15 -26.09
C GLU A 347 6.19 -2.50 -27.58
N ALA A 348 5.67 -3.67 -27.95
CA ALA A 348 5.37 -4.03 -29.34
C ALA A 348 4.30 -3.11 -29.94
N ALA A 349 3.18 -2.90 -29.25
CA ALA A 349 2.12 -2.00 -29.66
C ALA A 349 2.62 -0.55 -29.80
N ARG A 350 3.40 -0.05 -28.84
CA ARG A 350 4.05 1.28 -28.92
C ARG A 350 4.97 1.42 -30.12
N SER A 351 5.73 0.38 -30.44
CA SER A 351 6.67 0.35 -31.57
C SER A 351 5.95 0.29 -32.92
N ALA A 352 4.82 -0.42 -33.00
CA ALA A 352 3.99 -0.50 -34.18
C ALA A 352 3.19 0.79 -34.44
N ASN A 353 2.65 1.41 -33.39
CA ASN A 353 1.84 2.61 -33.48
C ASN A 353 1.90 3.46 -32.20
N PRO A 354 2.74 4.51 -32.14
CA PRO A 354 2.88 5.39 -30.97
C PRO A 354 1.59 6.13 -30.54
N LYS A 355 0.51 6.06 -31.31
CA LYS A 355 -0.79 6.70 -31.01
C LYS A 355 -1.82 5.74 -30.42
N GLU A 356 -1.66 4.43 -30.56
CA GLU A 356 -2.55 3.45 -29.95
C GLU A 356 -2.43 3.47 -28.42
N ASN A 357 -3.47 3.02 -27.73
CA ASN A 357 -3.42 2.77 -26.29
C ASN A 357 -2.83 1.36 -26.10
N PRO A 358 -1.58 1.23 -25.64
CA PRO A 358 -0.88 -0.05 -25.66
C PRO A 358 -1.31 -0.97 -24.49
N LYS A 359 -2.07 -0.47 -23.52
CA LYS A 359 -2.47 -1.23 -22.31
C LYS A 359 -3.85 -1.88 -22.42
N GLN A 360 -4.39 -1.99 -23.64
CA GLN A 360 -5.63 -2.72 -23.92
C GLN A 360 -5.62 -4.16 -23.39
N ILE A 361 -4.45 -4.82 -23.32
CA ILE A 361 -4.32 -6.17 -22.71
C ILE A 361 -4.87 -6.24 -21.28
N LEU A 362 -4.65 -5.22 -20.44
CA LEU A 362 -5.20 -5.18 -19.08
C LEU A 362 -6.73 -5.06 -19.10
N ALA A 363 -7.28 -4.31 -20.05
CA ALA A 363 -8.72 -4.19 -20.26
C ALA A 363 -9.35 -5.43 -20.97
N LEU A 364 -8.55 -6.34 -21.53
CA LEU A 364 -9.02 -7.56 -22.18
C LEU A 364 -9.01 -8.78 -21.24
N ILE A 365 -8.02 -8.91 -20.35
CA ILE A 365 -7.95 -10.02 -19.37
C ILE A 365 -8.83 -9.79 -18.15
N ALA A 366 -9.12 -8.53 -17.86
CA ALA A 366 -9.87 -8.08 -16.70
C ALA A 366 -11.22 -8.78 -16.50
N PRO A 367 -12.09 -9.00 -17.52
CA PRO A 367 -13.35 -9.74 -17.34
C PRO A 367 -13.11 -11.21 -17.00
N THR A 368 -12.12 -11.85 -17.64
CA THR A 368 -11.78 -13.26 -17.41
C THR A 368 -11.26 -13.50 -16.00
N ILE A 369 -10.54 -12.53 -15.42
CA ILE A 369 -10.15 -12.57 -14.01
C ILE A 369 -11.40 -12.62 -13.10
N ILE A 370 -12.40 -11.76 -13.34
CA ILE A 370 -13.66 -11.74 -12.56
C ILE A 370 -14.39 -13.06 -12.65
N GLU A 371 -14.63 -13.52 -13.88
CA GLU A 371 -15.40 -14.74 -14.17
C GLU A 371 -14.83 -15.92 -13.40
N ARG A 372 -13.50 -16.09 -13.45
CA ARG A 372 -12.83 -17.16 -12.73
C ARG A 372 -12.80 -16.97 -11.22
N VAL A 373 -12.61 -15.73 -10.73
CA VAL A 373 -12.73 -15.40 -9.29
C VAL A 373 -14.13 -15.72 -8.76
N GLN A 374 -15.19 -15.44 -9.52
CA GLN A 374 -16.57 -15.81 -9.16
C GLN A 374 -16.80 -17.32 -9.20
N ALA A 375 -16.15 -18.03 -10.12
CA ALA A 375 -16.25 -19.48 -10.29
C ALA A 375 -15.38 -20.32 -9.32
N LEU A 376 -14.58 -19.67 -8.45
CA LEU A 376 -13.80 -20.36 -7.43
C LEU A 376 -14.72 -21.14 -6.46
N ASN A 377 -14.24 -22.28 -5.98
CA ASN A 377 -14.83 -22.96 -4.83
C ASN A 377 -14.50 -22.19 -3.52
N ASP A 378 -15.16 -22.53 -2.43
CA ASP A 378 -15.03 -21.76 -1.18
C ASP A 378 -13.62 -21.81 -0.58
N ASP A 379 -12.88 -22.92 -0.76
CA ASP A 379 -11.49 -23.04 -0.34
C ASP A 379 -10.58 -22.08 -1.13
N ALA A 380 -10.67 -22.05 -2.47
CA ALA A 380 -9.86 -21.16 -3.29
C ALA A 380 -10.25 -19.67 -3.13
N LYS A 381 -11.50 -19.36 -2.75
CA LYS A 381 -11.89 -18.01 -2.31
C LYS A 381 -11.16 -17.63 -1.01
N ALA A 382 -11.05 -18.56 -0.06
CA ALA A 382 -10.32 -18.32 1.19
C ALA A 382 -8.81 -18.14 0.94
N ASP A 383 -8.21 -18.96 0.07
CA ASP A 383 -6.80 -18.81 -0.34
C ASP A 383 -6.55 -17.45 -1.02
N LEU A 384 -7.47 -17.00 -1.87
CA LEU A 384 -7.42 -15.67 -2.50
C LEU A 384 -7.44 -14.56 -1.43
N VAL A 385 -8.41 -14.61 -0.51
CA VAL A 385 -8.54 -13.70 0.63
C VAL A 385 -7.24 -13.63 1.45
N VAL A 386 -6.64 -14.78 1.79
CA VAL A 386 -5.37 -14.85 2.56
C VAL A 386 -4.18 -14.31 1.74
N SER A 387 -4.08 -14.63 0.46
CA SER A 387 -3.03 -14.10 -0.41
C SER A 387 -3.05 -12.57 -0.47
N LEU A 388 -4.25 -11.98 -0.60
CA LEU A 388 -4.45 -10.53 -0.64
C LEU A 388 -4.18 -9.86 0.71
N MET A 389 -4.55 -10.50 1.83
CA MET A 389 -4.14 -10.06 3.17
C MET A 389 -2.62 -9.94 3.26
N ASN A 390 -1.91 -10.98 2.84
CA ASN A 390 -0.45 -10.98 2.86
C ASN A 390 0.13 -9.86 1.97
N ARG A 391 -0.50 -9.53 0.83
CA ARG A 391 -0.10 -8.38 0.01
C ARG A 391 -0.38 -7.04 0.69
N ALA A 392 -1.56 -6.87 1.30
CA ALA A 392 -1.93 -5.68 2.05
C ALA A 392 -0.99 -5.43 3.25
N PHE A 393 -0.74 -6.44 4.08
CA PHE A 393 0.21 -6.37 5.19
C PHE A 393 1.67 -6.13 4.77
N ASN A 394 2.01 -6.34 3.50
CA ASN A 394 3.33 -6.05 2.92
C ASN A 394 3.41 -4.74 2.13
N LYS A 395 2.34 -3.91 2.13
CA LYS A 395 2.15 -2.70 1.30
C LYS A 395 2.09 -2.95 -0.22
N ASP A 396 2.02 -4.20 -0.69
CA ASP A 396 1.82 -4.53 -2.12
C ASP A 396 0.40 -4.18 -2.61
N LEU A 397 -0.55 -4.08 -1.66
CA LEU A 397 -1.88 -3.49 -1.81
C LEU A 397 -1.99 -2.35 -0.80
N GLN A 398 -2.43 -1.16 -1.24
CA GLN A 398 -2.63 0.01 -0.37
C GLN A 398 -3.99 0.65 -0.64
N VAL A 399 -4.60 1.29 0.36
CA VAL A 399 -5.95 1.90 0.27
C VAL A 399 -5.96 3.33 0.85
N TYR A 400 -6.78 4.18 0.25
CA TYR A 400 -7.03 5.55 0.68
C TYR A 400 -8.50 5.90 0.44
N PHE A 401 -9.12 6.62 1.37
CA PHE A 401 -10.49 7.11 1.27
C PHE A 401 -10.56 8.58 1.66
N ARG A 402 -11.46 9.33 1.01
CA ARG A 402 -11.81 10.71 1.41
C ARG A 402 -12.87 10.76 2.51
N ASP A 403 -13.57 9.65 2.73
CA ASP A 403 -14.43 9.47 3.90
C ASP A 403 -13.57 9.40 5.16
N SER A 404 -13.76 10.35 6.07
CA SER A 404 -12.87 10.52 7.23
C SER A 404 -12.96 9.37 8.23
N GLU A 405 -14.14 8.76 8.41
CA GLU A 405 -14.32 7.67 9.37
C GLU A 405 -13.64 6.39 8.84
N LEU A 406 -13.84 6.09 7.54
CA LEU A 406 -13.17 4.97 6.90
C LEU A 406 -11.65 5.19 6.77
N GLN A 407 -11.21 6.42 6.51
CA GLN A 407 -9.79 6.75 6.42
C GLN A 407 -9.08 6.64 7.79
N GLU A 408 -9.71 7.09 8.88
CA GLU A 408 -9.17 6.92 10.24
C GLU A 408 -9.03 5.44 10.59
N PHE A 409 -10.04 4.62 10.26
CA PHE A 409 -9.98 3.17 10.48
C PHE A 409 -8.81 2.51 9.75
N VAL A 410 -8.59 2.81 8.47
CA VAL A 410 -7.49 2.18 7.71
C VAL A 410 -6.12 2.74 8.08
N ALA A 411 -6.02 4.01 8.52
CA ALA A 411 -4.74 4.66 8.88
C ALA A 411 -3.93 3.87 9.92
N GLY A 412 -4.60 3.19 10.87
CA GLY A 412 -3.95 2.32 11.85
C GLY A 412 -3.33 1.03 11.29
N THR A 413 -3.53 0.73 10.00
CA THR A 413 -3.09 -0.52 9.36
C THR A 413 -1.91 -0.31 8.40
N PRO A 414 -1.07 -1.33 8.14
CA PRO A 414 0.02 -1.22 7.16
C PRO A 414 -0.46 -0.94 5.72
N PHE A 415 -1.69 -1.32 5.39
CA PHE A 415 -2.27 -1.16 4.06
C PHE A 415 -2.91 0.22 3.83
N SER A 416 -2.94 1.13 4.80
CA SER A 416 -3.11 2.56 4.48
C SER A 416 -1.93 3.10 3.66
N GLY A 417 -0.75 2.49 3.79
CA GLY A 417 0.48 3.03 3.23
C GLY A 417 0.93 4.36 3.83
N SER A 418 0.29 4.84 4.90
CA SER A 418 0.69 6.06 5.61
C SER A 418 2.08 5.91 6.21
N VAL A 419 2.86 6.99 6.23
CA VAL A 419 4.15 7.00 6.96
C VAL A 419 3.92 6.90 8.47
N TYR A 420 4.94 6.50 9.24
CA TYR A 420 4.82 6.42 10.69
C TYR A 420 4.58 7.80 11.32
N GLU A 421 3.53 7.93 12.12
CA GLU A 421 3.29 9.12 12.95
C GLU A 421 4.04 9.00 14.27
N PHE A 422 4.87 9.99 14.58
CA PHE A 422 5.60 10.01 15.84
C PHE A 422 4.63 10.31 17.01
N PRO A 423 4.73 9.59 18.14
CA PRO A 423 4.01 9.97 19.35
C PRO A 423 4.51 11.34 19.85
N GLY A 424 3.67 12.06 20.60
CA GLY A 424 4.00 13.40 21.11
C GLY A 424 5.26 13.49 21.97
N VAL A 425 5.77 12.35 22.46
CA VAL A 425 7.14 12.19 22.97
C VAL A 425 7.74 10.95 22.32
N PHE A 426 8.68 11.13 21.38
CA PHE A 426 9.36 10.05 20.67
C PHE A 426 10.83 9.91 21.13
N ASN A 427 11.10 8.86 21.89
CA ASN A 427 12.46 8.50 22.32
C ASN A 427 12.96 7.31 21.49
N GLY A 428 13.76 7.57 20.46
CA GLY A 428 14.01 6.60 19.41
C GLY A 428 14.68 7.14 18.16
N ASP A 429 14.74 6.31 17.13
CA ASP A 429 15.15 6.70 15.78
C ASP A 429 14.24 6.10 14.71
N TYR A 430 14.25 6.70 13.51
CA TYR A 430 13.42 6.31 12.38
C TYR A 430 14.21 6.29 11.09
N LEU A 431 14.00 5.25 10.28
CA LEU A 431 14.53 5.18 8.92
C LEU A 431 13.45 4.74 7.92
N ALA A 432 13.35 5.45 6.80
CA ALA A 432 12.82 4.88 5.57
C ALA A 432 13.73 5.23 4.40
N VAL A 433 14.06 4.24 3.57
CA VAL A 433 14.81 4.40 2.34
C VAL A 433 13.83 4.22 1.18
N VAL A 434 13.67 5.27 0.38
CA VAL A 434 12.58 5.38 -0.60
C VAL A 434 13.12 5.78 -1.97
N ASP A 435 12.94 4.89 -2.93
CA ASP A 435 13.49 4.95 -4.28
C ASP A 435 12.48 5.48 -5.31
N SER A 436 12.99 6.21 -6.29
CA SER A 436 12.25 6.72 -7.45
C SER A 436 13.11 6.57 -8.72
N ASN A 437 12.87 5.52 -9.50
CA ASN A 437 13.59 5.31 -10.77
C ASN A 437 12.98 6.17 -11.89
N ILE A 438 13.62 7.30 -12.17
CA ILE A 438 13.14 8.32 -13.09
C ILE A 438 13.65 8.01 -14.51
N ALA A 439 12.92 8.48 -15.53
CA ALA A 439 13.27 8.33 -16.96
C ALA A 439 13.06 6.95 -17.61
N GLY A 440 12.14 6.12 -17.09
CA GLY A 440 11.53 5.03 -17.86
C GLY A 440 12.36 3.76 -18.06
N GLY A 441 13.41 3.55 -17.26
CA GLY A 441 14.07 2.25 -17.15
C GLY A 441 13.20 1.29 -16.34
N LYS A 442 12.95 0.07 -16.83
CA LYS A 442 12.19 -0.95 -16.08
C LYS A 442 13.11 -1.87 -15.27
N THR A 443 14.15 -1.29 -14.69
CA THR A 443 15.33 -2.02 -14.17
C THR A 443 15.13 -2.55 -12.75
N ASP A 444 14.17 -2.06 -11.97
CA ASP A 444 14.12 -2.29 -10.52
C ASP A 444 13.84 -3.75 -10.13
N ILE A 445 13.25 -4.56 -11.03
CA ILE A 445 13.16 -6.02 -10.84
C ILE A 445 14.51 -6.75 -10.88
N PHE A 446 15.55 -6.08 -11.40
CA PHE A 446 16.95 -6.52 -11.45
C PHE A 446 17.86 -5.62 -10.59
N VAL A 447 17.30 -4.91 -9.60
CA VAL A 447 18.08 -4.18 -8.60
C VAL A 447 17.84 -4.80 -7.22
N GLU A 448 18.92 -5.25 -6.59
CA GLU A 448 18.92 -5.70 -5.21
C GLU A 448 19.41 -4.58 -4.30
N GLN A 449 18.78 -4.41 -3.13
CA GLN A 449 19.14 -3.39 -2.15
C GLN A 449 19.44 -4.03 -0.79
N SER A 450 20.53 -3.62 -0.16
CA SER A 450 20.80 -3.92 1.24
C SER A 450 21.05 -2.63 2.03
N ILE A 451 20.51 -2.59 3.25
CA ILE A 451 20.57 -1.43 4.14
C ILE A 451 21.27 -1.88 5.41
N THR A 452 22.32 -1.18 5.81
CA THR A 452 22.99 -1.36 7.09
C THR A 452 22.97 -0.06 7.87
N LEU A 453 22.43 -0.08 9.09
CA LEU A 453 22.38 1.08 10.00
C LEU A 453 23.04 0.69 11.33
N ASP A 454 24.18 1.31 11.61
CA ASP A 454 24.88 1.25 12.90
C ASP A 454 24.59 2.53 13.69
N SER A 455 23.81 2.41 14.76
CA SER A 455 23.46 3.49 15.68
C SER A 455 24.28 3.41 16.99
N GLU A 456 24.70 4.57 17.51
CA GLU A 456 25.35 4.73 18.80
C GLU A 456 24.59 5.76 19.64
N ILE A 457 23.98 5.31 20.74
CA ILE A 457 23.38 6.22 21.72
C ILE A 457 24.50 6.68 22.66
N THR A 458 24.62 7.99 22.81
CA THR A 458 25.68 8.65 23.56
C THR A 458 25.20 9.13 24.93
N SER A 459 26.12 9.32 25.87
CA SER A 459 25.80 9.79 27.22
C SER A 459 25.30 11.25 27.27
N ASP A 460 25.58 12.07 26.25
CA ASP A 460 24.97 13.39 26.05
C ASP A 460 23.58 13.34 25.37
N SER A 461 22.94 12.16 25.37
CA SER A 461 21.54 11.96 24.95
C SER A 461 21.29 12.24 23.46
N LYS A 462 22.28 11.92 22.62
CA LYS A 462 22.14 11.84 21.17
C LYS A 462 22.13 10.39 20.69
N VAL A 463 21.58 10.15 19.51
CA VAL A 463 21.94 8.99 18.68
C VAL A 463 22.74 9.49 17.48
N LYS A 464 23.82 8.78 17.18
CA LYS A 464 24.67 8.96 16.00
C LYS A 464 24.52 7.74 15.12
N ASP A 465 24.34 7.97 13.84
CA ASP A 465 23.96 6.94 12.89
C ASP A 465 24.96 6.90 11.73
N SER A 466 25.38 5.68 11.40
CA SER A 466 26.15 5.37 10.19
C SER A 466 25.30 4.47 9.30
N LEU A 467 24.81 5.04 8.20
CA LEU A 467 23.91 4.40 7.25
C LEU A 467 24.67 4.04 5.97
N ILE A 468 24.61 2.78 5.57
CA ILE A 468 25.12 2.27 4.30
C ILE A 468 23.96 1.66 3.52
N ILE A 469 23.73 2.17 2.30
CA ILE A 469 22.77 1.61 1.34
C ILE A 469 23.59 1.08 0.16
N GLU A 470 23.59 -0.23 -0.04
CA GLU A 470 24.21 -0.87 -1.21
C GLU A 470 23.13 -1.26 -2.21
N ARG A 471 23.31 -0.90 -3.49
CA ARG A 471 22.46 -1.30 -4.61
C ARG A 471 23.30 -2.05 -5.64
N GLN A 472 22.89 -3.25 -6.01
CA GLN A 472 23.46 -4.02 -7.11
C GLN A 472 22.46 -4.11 -8.25
N HIS A 473 22.87 -3.81 -9.48
CA HIS A 473 22.01 -3.99 -10.66
C HIS A 473 22.47 -5.20 -11.49
N ALA A 474 21.75 -6.31 -11.38
CA ALA A 474 22.06 -7.60 -12.01
C ALA A 474 21.46 -7.77 -13.43
N GLY A 475 21.06 -6.69 -14.10
CA GLY A 475 20.35 -6.73 -15.38
C GLY A 475 21.24 -6.69 -16.63
N ASP A 476 22.58 -6.76 -16.48
CA ASP A 476 23.55 -6.58 -17.57
C ASP A 476 23.49 -7.66 -18.66
N ASN A 477 23.10 -8.88 -18.29
CA ASN A 477 23.03 -10.03 -19.18
C ASN A 477 21.62 -10.31 -19.73
N GLU A 478 20.62 -9.49 -19.37
CA GLU A 478 19.26 -9.62 -19.88
C GLU A 478 19.20 -9.33 -21.39
N GLU A 479 18.35 -10.06 -22.13
CA GLU A 479 18.19 -9.87 -23.60
C GLU A 479 17.64 -8.47 -23.96
N GLU A 480 16.90 -7.88 -23.03
CA GLU A 480 16.08 -6.69 -23.22
C GLU A 480 16.81 -5.39 -22.83
N GLU A 481 16.94 -4.46 -23.79
CA GLU A 481 17.71 -3.23 -23.59
C GLU A 481 17.17 -2.38 -22.42
N LEU A 482 15.86 -2.40 -22.17
CA LEU A 482 15.26 -1.64 -21.08
C LEU A 482 15.62 -2.14 -19.66
N TYR A 483 16.19 -3.34 -19.53
CA TYR A 483 16.77 -3.88 -18.29
C TYR A 483 18.28 -3.63 -18.21
N ARG A 484 18.94 -3.31 -19.33
CA ARG A 484 20.34 -2.86 -19.42
C ARG A 484 20.48 -1.33 -19.42
N LYS A 485 19.48 -0.60 -18.92
CA LYS A 485 19.57 0.87 -18.74
C LYS A 485 20.17 1.16 -17.37
N VAL A 486 20.79 2.34 -17.22
CA VAL A 486 21.17 2.83 -15.89
C VAL A 486 19.89 3.06 -15.07
N ASN A 487 19.83 2.49 -13.87
CA ASN A 487 18.77 2.76 -12.90
C ASN A 487 18.95 4.20 -12.37
N GLN A 488 18.21 5.16 -12.90
CA GLN A 488 18.34 6.57 -12.53
C GLN A 488 17.49 6.89 -11.29
N ASN A 489 17.91 6.32 -10.16
CA ASN A 489 17.22 6.48 -8.89
C ASN A 489 17.43 7.89 -8.30
N PHE A 490 16.35 8.55 -7.91
CA PHE A 490 16.36 9.63 -6.93
C PHE A 490 15.91 9.07 -5.59
N ILE A 491 16.86 8.92 -4.67
CA ILE A 491 16.67 8.27 -3.38
C ILE A 491 16.32 9.33 -2.32
N LYS A 492 15.34 9.01 -1.47
CA LYS A 492 14.93 9.81 -0.31
C LYS A 492 15.18 8.99 0.96
N ILE A 493 15.92 9.56 1.91
CA ILE A 493 16.26 8.96 3.20
C ILE A 493 15.50 9.75 4.27
N PHE A 494 14.43 9.18 4.79
CA PHE A 494 13.60 9.80 5.82
C PHE A 494 14.13 9.45 7.21
N THR A 495 14.27 10.47 8.04
CA THR A 495 14.81 10.44 9.41
C THR A 495 13.93 11.30 10.34
N PRO A 496 14.10 11.26 11.68
CA PRO A 496 13.40 12.18 12.59
C PRO A 496 13.58 13.66 12.23
N PRO A 497 12.60 14.53 12.52
CA PRO A 497 12.56 15.92 12.00
C PRO A 497 13.73 16.81 12.47
N ASP A 498 14.37 16.46 13.57
CA ASP A 498 15.48 17.16 14.22
C ASP A 498 16.87 16.61 13.85
N THR A 499 16.95 15.63 12.95
CA THR A 499 18.21 15.05 12.48
C THR A 499 19.08 16.05 11.70
N VAL A 500 20.38 16.03 11.99
CA VAL A 500 21.44 16.82 11.35
C VAL A 500 22.38 15.91 10.60
N LEU A 501 22.66 16.23 9.33
CA LEU A 501 23.62 15.50 8.49
C LEU A 501 25.07 15.79 8.94
N GLY A 502 25.88 14.75 9.08
CA GLY A 502 27.33 14.85 9.28
C GLY A 502 28.10 14.74 7.96
N SER A 503 27.81 13.70 7.16
CA SER A 503 28.45 13.47 5.86
C SER A 503 27.56 12.63 4.93
N ALA A 504 27.83 12.72 3.61
CA ALA A 504 27.25 11.85 2.59
C ALA A 504 28.29 11.54 1.50
N VAL A 505 28.38 10.28 1.06
CA VAL A 505 29.32 9.82 0.01
C VAL A 505 28.62 8.80 -0.90
N GLY A 506 28.88 8.88 -2.21
CA GLY A 506 28.34 7.92 -3.20
C GLY A 506 27.16 8.43 -4.03
N ILE A 507 26.66 9.64 -3.71
CA ILE A 507 25.72 10.41 -4.52
C ILE A 507 26.28 10.62 -5.94
N THR A 508 25.37 10.68 -6.92
CA THR A 508 25.67 10.87 -8.34
C THR A 508 25.40 12.32 -8.72
N PRO A 509 26.41 13.11 -9.11
CA PRO A 509 26.20 14.50 -9.52
C PRO A 509 25.24 14.57 -10.72
N LYS A 510 24.14 15.33 -10.59
CA LYS A 510 23.14 15.48 -11.66
C LYS A 510 22.37 16.80 -11.57
N THR A 511 22.71 17.72 -12.46
CA THR A 511 21.94 18.95 -12.69
C THR A 511 20.61 18.61 -13.38
N VAL A 512 19.49 19.03 -12.78
CA VAL A 512 18.18 18.89 -13.40
C VAL A 512 17.89 20.12 -14.26
N VAL A 513 17.75 19.92 -15.57
CA VAL A 513 17.37 20.97 -16.53
C VAL A 513 15.88 20.81 -16.86
N PRO A 514 15.03 21.80 -16.54
CA PRO A 514 13.62 21.78 -16.91
C PRO A 514 13.40 21.70 -18.43
N ARG A 515 12.37 20.96 -18.87
CA ARG A 515 11.96 20.90 -20.28
C ARG A 515 11.34 22.19 -20.82
N VAL A 516 10.82 23.02 -19.93
CA VAL A 516 10.14 24.29 -20.21
C VAL A 516 10.50 25.31 -19.14
N ASP A 517 10.36 26.58 -19.48
CA ASP A 517 10.35 27.67 -18.50
C ASP A 517 8.94 27.77 -17.89
N TYR A 518 8.83 27.73 -16.56
CA TYR A 518 7.55 27.69 -15.86
C TYR A 518 7.02 29.11 -15.65
N GLY A 519 6.38 29.63 -16.70
CA GLY A 519 5.73 30.94 -16.71
C GLY A 519 4.43 31.02 -15.88
N SER A 520 3.79 32.19 -15.90
CA SER A 520 2.56 32.50 -15.14
C SER A 520 1.34 31.63 -15.49
N ASP A 521 1.40 30.89 -16.59
CA ASP A 521 0.39 29.92 -17.02
C ASP A 521 0.57 28.53 -16.39
N TYR A 522 1.56 28.35 -15.49
CA TYR A 522 1.67 27.18 -14.61
C TYR A 522 1.24 27.49 -13.18
N SER A 523 0.46 26.60 -12.58
CA SER A 523 0.16 26.61 -11.14
C SER A 523 1.19 25.79 -10.36
N VAL A 524 1.59 26.26 -9.18
CA VAL A 524 2.37 25.47 -8.22
C VAL A 524 1.42 24.73 -7.30
N ASP A 525 1.67 23.44 -7.07
CA ASP A 525 0.89 22.63 -6.14
C ASP A 525 1.20 23.03 -4.67
N PRO A 526 0.20 23.21 -3.79
CA PRO A 526 0.44 23.65 -2.42
C PRO A 526 1.19 22.64 -1.54
N VAL A 527 1.00 21.33 -1.74
CA VAL A 527 1.70 20.30 -0.96
C VAL A 527 3.16 20.23 -1.38
N LEU A 528 3.41 20.20 -2.69
CA LEU A 528 4.75 20.28 -3.25
C LEU A 528 5.46 21.57 -2.83
N SER A 529 4.79 22.72 -2.93
CA SER A 529 5.34 24.02 -2.54
C SER A 529 5.70 24.07 -1.07
N ALA A 530 4.90 23.48 -0.17
CA ALA A 530 5.22 23.41 1.24
C ALA A 530 6.53 22.63 1.48
N ILE A 531 6.69 21.48 0.82
CA ILE A 531 7.91 20.65 0.91
C ILE A 531 9.11 21.39 0.31
N GLU A 532 9.02 21.84 -0.95
CA GLU A 532 10.12 22.52 -1.65
C GLU A 532 10.51 23.85 -0.99
N SER A 533 9.60 24.53 -0.27
CA SER A 533 9.93 25.75 0.51
C SER A 533 10.87 25.49 1.70
N THR A 534 10.98 24.24 2.16
CA THR A 534 11.90 23.85 3.24
C THR A 534 13.25 23.35 2.73
N LEU A 535 13.47 23.39 1.40
CA LEU A 535 14.65 22.81 0.77
C LEU A 535 15.93 23.57 1.14
N THR A 536 16.91 22.82 1.62
CA THR A 536 18.31 23.24 1.84
C THR A 536 19.21 22.38 0.98
N ALA A 537 19.96 23.00 0.07
CA ALA A 537 20.93 22.31 -0.79
C ALA A 537 22.28 22.16 -0.09
N PHE A 538 22.95 21.03 -0.32
CA PHE A 538 24.33 20.75 0.05
C PHE A 538 25.13 20.57 -1.24
N ASP A 539 25.45 21.67 -1.92
CA ASP A 539 26.04 21.66 -3.26
C ASP A 539 27.36 20.86 -3.33
N GLU A 540 28.17 20.87 -2.25
CA GLU A 540 29.42 20.10 -2.15
C GLU A 540 29.21 18.58 -1.98
N LEU A 541 27.98 18.13 -1.70
CA LEU A 541 27.59 16.73 -1.51
C LEU A 541 26.65 16.20 -2.61
N ASP A 542 26.29 17.05 -3.60
CA ASP A 542 25.25 16.79 -4.62
C ASP A 542 23.88 16.37 -4.02
N LEU A 543 23.61 16.78 -2.78
CA LEU A 543 22.50 16.34 -1.93
C LEU A 543 21.58 17.52 -1.59
N GLU A 544 20.31 17.26 -1.31
CA GLU A 544 19.36 18.23 -0.77
C GLU A 544 18.67 17.66 0.49
N SER A 545 18.17 18.54 1.35
CA SER A 545 17.28 18.16 2.45
C SER A 545 16.05 19.04 2.52
N TYR A 546 14.95 18.47 3.00
CA TYR A 546 13.66 19.13 3.16
C TYR A 546 12.81 18.40 4.20
N VAL A 547 11.59 18.87 4.45
CA VAL A 547 10.61 18.22 5.32
C VAL A 547 9.47 17.63 4.47
N GLU A 548 9.29 16.31 4.53
CA GLU A 548 8.16 15.58 3.91
C GLU A 548 7.48 14.75 5.00
N SER A 549 6.15 14.84 5.10
CA SER A 549 5.31 14.09 6.06
C SER A 549 5.85 14.05 7.50
N GLY A 550 6.24 15.24 8.02
CA GLY A 550 6.72 15.45 9.38
C GLY A 550 8.13 14.90 9.69
N LYS A 551 8.92 14.57 8.67
CA LYS A 551 10.26 13.95 8.80
C LYS A 551 11.32 14.79 8.10
N LYS A 552 12.56 14.69 8.57
CA LYS A 552 13.71 15.24 7.84
C LYS A 552 14.05 14.25 6.72
N VAL A 553 14.09 14.74 5.48
CA VAL A 553 14.52 13.94 4.34
C VAL A 553 15.88 14.43 3.88
N PHE A 554 16.81 13.49 3.64
CA PHE A 554 18.01 13.70 2.84
C PHE A 554 17.82 13.00 1.51
N ALA A 555 17.95 13.72 0.39
CA ALA A 555 17.65 13.18 -0.92
C ALA A 555 18.69 13.57 -1.97
N GLY A 556 18.87 12.71 -2.97
CA GLY A 556 19.84 12.90 -4.03
C GLY A 556 19.74 11.85 -5.12
N TRP A 557 20.53 12.00 -6.17
CA TRP A 557 20.58 11.01 -7.25
C TRP A 557 21.56 9.89 -6.88
N PHE A 558 21.14 8.63 -6.98
CA PHE A 558 21.99 7.47 -6.66
C PHE A 558 21.86 6.43 -7.76
N SER A 559 22.52 6.69 -8.89
CA SER A 559 22.35 5.88 -10.11
C SER A 559 23.26 4.66 -10.11
N THR A 560 22.72 3.50 -10.47
CA THR A 560 23.44 2.22 -10.58
C THR A 560 23.40 1.71 -12.02
N SER A 561 24.56 1.45 -12.61
CA SER A 561 24.68 0.91 -13.98
C SER A 561 24.48 -0.61 -13.97
N PRO A 562 24.07 -1.25 -15.09
CA PRO A 562 24.00 -2.70 -15.17
C PRO A 562 25.38 -3.35 -14.89
N GLY A 563 25.38 -4.40 -14.09
CA GLY A 563 26.60 -5.10 -13.63
C GLY A 563 27.35 -4.39 -12.51
N GLU A 564 26.89 -3.20 -12.07
CA GLU A 564 27.51 -2.39 -11.04
C GLU A 564 26.89 -2.66 -9.66
N THR A 565 27.75 -2.68 -8.63
CA THR A 565 27.34 -2.51 -7.23
C THR A 565 27.80 -1.15 -6.74
N ARG A 566 26.86 -0.34 -6.24
CA ARG A 566 27.12 1.01 -5.72
C ARG A 566 26.76 1.10 -4.25
N LYS A 567 27.49 1.95 -3.52
CA LYS A 567 27.25 2.30 -2.13
C LYS A 567 26.93 3.77 -1.98
N LEU A 568 25.98 4.06 -1.09
CA LEU A 568 25.68 5.37 -0.56
C LEU A 568 25.87 5.29 0.97
N GLU A 569 26.78 6.11 1.49
CA GLU A 569 27.18 6.13 2.89
C GLU A 569 26.82 7.51 3.48
N LEU A 570 26.04 7.54 4.56
CA LEU A 570 25.71 8.75 5.30
C LEU A 570 26.11 8.61 6.77
N THR A 571 26.53 9.72 7.37
CA THR A 571 26.50 9.88 8.83
C THR A 571 25.54 11.01 9.20
N TYR A 572 24.77 10.82 10.26
CA TYR A 572 23.87 11.83 10.81
C TYR A 572 23.71 11.66 12.32
N GLU A 573 23.22 12.69 13.02
CA GLU A 573 22.88 12.58 14.44
C GLU A 573 21.60 13.36 14.79
N ARG A 574 20.92 12.93 15.84
CA ARG A 574 19.85 13.70 16.50
C ARG A 574 20.02 13.69 18.02
N GLY A 575 19.56 14.76 18.66
CA GLY A 575 19.59 14.90 20.12
C GLY A 575 18.25 14.60 20.80
N GLY A 576 18.15 14.96 22.08
CA GLY A 576 16.87 14.98 22.80
C GLY A 576 16.34 13.61 23.21
N LEU A 577 17.17 12.56 23.20
CA LEU A 577 16.79 11.27 23.75
C LEU A 577 16.68 11.33 25.28
N PHE A 578 15.89 10.42 25.85
CA PHE A 578 15.88 10.15 27.29
C PHE A 578 16.73 8.91 27.57
N VAL A 579 17.85 9.11 28.26
CA VAL A 579 18.76 8.06 28.74
C VAL A 579 18.57 7.90 30.24
N GLY A 580 18.42 6.65 30.71
CA GLY A 580 18.20 6.35 32.12
C GLY A 580 17.79 4.89 32.36
N ASN A 581 17.85 4.44 33.62
CA ASN A 581 17.44 3.07 33.96
C ASN A 581 15.94 2.87 33.69
N GLY A 582 15.59 1.86 32.89
CA GLY A 582 14.22 1.61 32.44
C GLY A 582 13.76 2.49 31.27
N ALA A 583 14.61 3.38 30.74
CA ALA A 583 14.28 4.23 29.60
C ALA A 583 13.97 3.37 28.36
N LYS A 584 12.88 3.71 27.68
CA LYS A 584 12.43 3.03 26.46
C LYS A 584 12.99 3.72 25.23
N TYR A 585 13.65 2.96 24.37
CA TYR A 585 14.12 3.41 23.05
C TYR A 585 13.36 2.65 21.97
N GLN A 586 12.85 3.35 20.95
CA GLN A 586 12.12 2.74 19.86
C GLN A 586 12.81 3.00 18.52
N PHE A 587 13.18 1.94 17.80
CA PHE A 587 13.58 2.07 16.39
C PHE A 587 12.41 1.70 15.48
N VAL A 588 12.15 2.52 14.48
CA VAL A 588 11.10 2.27 13.48
C VAL A 588 11.69 2.29 12.08
N PHE A 589 11.55 1.19 11.34
CA PHE A 589 11.85 1.15 9.92
C PHE A 589 10.58 1.01 9.09
N ASP A 590 10.36 1.95 8.18
CA ASP A 590 9.22 1.95 7.25
C ASP A 590 9.68 1.43 5.88
N LYS A 591 9.19 0.25 5.49
CA LYS A 591 9.49 -0.34 4.18
C LYS A 591 8.72 0.38 3.06
N GLN A 592 9.38 0.61 1.93
CA GLN A 592 8.76 0.98 0.66
C GLN A 592 8.09 -0.24 -0.02
N SER A 593 6.89 -0.04 -0.57
CA SER A 593 6.23 -1.06 -1.40
C SER A 593 7.06 -1.39 -2.64
N GLY A 594 6.91 -2.60 -3.19
CA GLY A 594 7.54 -3.02 -4.45
C GLY A 594 9.07 -3.27 -4.38
N VAL A 595 9.79 -2.66 -3.45
CA VAL A 595 11.26 -2.84 -3.30
C VAL A 595 11.58 -4.07 -2.44
N LYS A 596 12.54 -4.87 -2.91
CA LYS A 596 13.18 -5.93 -2.13
C LYS A 596 14.42 -5.33 -1.45
N SER A 597 14.37 -5.23 -0.12
CA SER A 597 15.51 -4.79 0.69
C SER A 597 15.78 -5.77 1.83
N SER A 598 17.06 -6.01 2.12
CA SER A 598 17.49 -6.53 3.42
C SER A 598 17.85 -5.38 4.37
N LEU A 599 17.71 -5.60 5.67
CA LEU A 599 18.11 -4.67 6.72
C LEU A 599 18.99 -5.36 7.74
N ASN A 600 20.18 -4.80 7.98
CA ASN A 600 21.00 -5.04 9.15
C ASN A 600 20.95 -3.78 10.03
N TYR A 601 20.42 -3.89 11.23
CA TYR A 601 20.35 -2.80 12.19
C TYR A 601 21.09 -3.17 13.46
N LYS A 602 21.91 -2.26 13.96
CA LYS A 602 22.60 -2.40 15.24
C LYS A 602 22.44 -1.11 16.02
N VAL A 603 22.23 -1.22 17.33
CA VAL A 603 22.27 -0.07 18.23
C VAL A 603 23.10 -0.36 19.48
N THR A 604 24.06 0.52 19.73
CA THR A 604 24.92 0.50 20.90
C THR A 604 24.28 1.36 21.99
N ALA A 605 24.10 0.80 23.18
CA ALA A 605 23.64 1.49 24.37
C ALA A 605 24.70 2.50 24.87
N PRO A 606 24.29 3.58 25.55
CA PRO A 606 25.25 4.53 26.12
C PRO A 606 26.06 3.91 27.26
N ASP A 607 27.26 4.45 27.50
CA ASP A 607 28.16 3.98 28.55
C ASP A 607 27.47 3.80 29.91
N GLY A 608 27.70 2.65 30.55
CA GLY A 608 27.06 2.27 31.82
C GLY A 608 25.67 1.65 31.68
N TYR A 609 25.17 1.43 30.46
CA TYR A 609 23.90 0.77 30.19
C TYR A 609 24.03 -0.48 29.31
N LEU A 610 23.08 -1.39 29.50
CA LEU A 610 22.84 -2.57 28.67
C LEU A 610 21.41 -2.54 28.14
N TRP A 611 21.15 -3.24 27.04
CA TRP A 611 19.80 -3.52 26.56
C TRP A 611 19.20 -4.69 27.34
N ARG A 612 18.05 -4.47 27.98
CA ARG A 612 17.32 -5.52 28.73
C ARG A 612 16.96 -6.72 27.86
N GLU A 613 16.70 -6.48 26.58
CA GLU A 613 16.17 -7.47 25.65
C GLU A 613 17.20 -8.55 25.26
N ASN A 614 18.50 -8.31 25.48
CA ASN A 614 19.55 -9.31 25.26
C ASN A 614 20.69 -9.34 26.30
N GLY A 615 20.71 -8.44 27.30
CA GLY A 615 21.74 -8.35 28.32
C GLY A 615 23.10 -7.83 27.84
N SER A 616 23.14 -7.15 26.68
CA SER A 616 24.37 -6.67 26.04
C SER A 616 24.34 -5.15 25.85
N ASN A 617 25.52 -4.52 25.73
CA ASN A 617 25.62 -3.12 25.32
C ASN A 617 25.28 -2.92 23.84
N VAL A 618 25.15 -3.99 23.06
CA VAL A 618 24.77 -3.94 21.63
C VAL A 618 23.53 -4.79 21.39
N PHE A 619 22.49 -4.18 20.80
CA PHE A 619 21.36 -4.90 20.21
C PHE A 619 21.55 -4.98 18.69
N SER A 620 21.09 -6.06 18.07
CA SER A 620 21.15 -6.24 16.61
C SER A 620 19.92 -6.96 16.05
N TYR A 621 19.51 -6.54 14.87
CA TYR A 621 18.46 -7.14 14.04
C TYR A 621 19.02 -7.36 12.62
N SER A 622 18.70 -8.49 12.01
CA SER A 622 19.01 -8.77 10.61
C SER A 622 17.81 -9.46 9.95
N GLY A 623 17.42 -9.01 8.77
CA GLY A 623 16.28 -9.55 8.04
C GLY A 623 16.36 -9.34 6.53
N ASN A 624 16.26 -10.44 5.78
CA ASN A 624 16.16 -10.42 4.31
C ASN A 624 14.72 -10.20 3.80
N SER A 625 13.73 -10.24 4.70
CA SER A 625 12.34 -9.89 4.43
C SER A 625 11.87 -9.00 5.58
N ILE A 626 11.76 -7.71 5.28
CA ILE A 626 11.37 -6.68 6.26
C ILE A 626 9.84 -6.55 6.23
N PRO A 627 9.13 -6.52 7.39
CA PRO A 627 7.70 -6.22 7.42
C PRO A 627 7.43 -4.81 6.87
N ALA A 628 6.18 -4.52 6.48
CA ALA A 628 5.78 -3.19 6.00
C ALA A 628 6.18 -2.04 6.93
N ARG A 629 6.18 -2.30 8.25
CA ARG A 629 6.77 -1.47 9.29
C ARG A 629 7.39 -2.38 10.34
N LEU A 630 8.69 -2.20 10.61
CA LEU A 630 9.39 -2.84 11.72
C LEU A 630 9.40 -1.86 12.89
N VAL A 631 9.02 -2.31 14.09
CA VAL A 631 9.11 -1.53 15.33
C VAL A 631 9.87 -2.35 16.37
N LEU A 632 11.05 -1.88 16.76
CA LEU A 632 11.88 -2.49 17.79
C LEU A 632 11.78 -1.65 19.07
N ASN A 633 11.19 -2.20 20.11
CA ASN A 633 11.04 -1.55 21.42
C ASN A 633 12.08 -2.11 22.39
N LEU A 634 13.12 -1.32 22.67
CA LEU A 634 14.22 -1.68 23.55
C LEU A 634 14.14 -0.94 24.89
N THR A 635 14.90 -1.42 25.88
CA THR A 635 15.00 -0.78 27.20
C THR A 635 16.43 -0.74 27.69
N LEU A 636 16.88 0.44 28.09
CA LEU A 636 18.12 0.60 28.85
C LEU A 636 17.94 0.08 30.29
N VAL A 637 18.94 -0.66 30.78
CA VAL A 637 19.13 -1.00 32.19
C VAL A 637 20.56 -0.69 32.59
N ASN A 638 20.79 -0.31 33.85
CA ASN A 638 22.16 -0.07 34.33
C ASN A 638 23.00 -1.34 34.19
N GLN A 639 24.27 -1.17 33.84
CA GLN A 639 25.31 -2.17 34.05
C GLN A 639 25.64 -2.22 35.56
N GLU A 640 25.57 -3.41 36.16
CA GLU A 640 25.89 -3.65 37.58
C GLU A 640 27.40 -3.60 37.89
#